data_AF-A0A7S1S6L5-F1
#
_entry.id   AF-A0A7S1S6L5-F1
#
_cell.length_a   1.000
_cell.length_b   1.000
_cell.length_c   1.000
_cell.angle_alpha   90.00
_cell.angle_beta   90.00
_cell.angle_gamma   90.00
#
_symmetry.space_group_name_H-M   'P 1'
#
loop_
_entity.id
_entity.type
_entity.pdbx_description
1 polymer ?
#
loop_
_entity_poly.entity_id
_entity_poly.type
_entity_poly.pdbx_seq_one_letter_code
_entity_poly.pdbx_strand_id
1 'polypeptide(L)'
;MAESYKFAFGVNGTRGDFQPYLGLGQYLLSLGHQVRFYSTVDHCQTAKDFGLDSFVIGADMEDVLASDVGKRSMEEGDFLLMVADSTPVNVDVDGVPPETLRENAKKDLDVWKPHMYITNQMGHVSEFNEAMDRFDFVWATIQLQPQSGPPSNTFRHVGWSREFPEPDVPLICTHIFGAQSIARMAHEAMQKLVEGGRPAEEVVDTKLGPESIFRLTFEMEKRVNPAILAYSPNVFPSPDDWSSVMDAPGSRVHVVGRLGFTREQQDELSKKGNEFFSSGTGESHQECQAFLAKGPPPVYIGWGSMSVYTSEHMTFLAVEALKLAGQRGIILSGWAKLSADDLDCDRPGAAECREYAKENILFMKKAPHEWLFPQCCLCVHHGGIGTMQASLGAGTPTIITPVFADQEGNAAALTKGGWGVGTTKLGKLKSEELGEAVRKVCTDPSFKERTEELYKKMQAEDGIAKTTEIMLKMIKEELLTGEYKRKKEAERVELRALRTKQVKQPINIIFAKWNAELNKRYPPWAEYNKRSMGFAINCVPLVEAGRLWCVSASSCLVREGQKLESAETGRFKKYCFLEEVEKKGSRLRVKKVKGFGPDEGWVSPSVSGKAMLEHITDATRIGAIQGAMYSELFADFNASTTGQSKKAEEK
;
A
#
# COMPACT_ATOMS: atom_id res chain seq x y z
N MET A 1 7.20 -6.21 41.92
CA MET A 1 7.65 -6.27 40.51
C MET A 1 6.51 -5.72 39.67
N ALA A 2 6.80 -4.88 38.67
CA ALA A 2 5.75 -4.45 37.74
C ALA A 2 5.15 -5.68 37.04
N GLU A 3 3.83 -5.70 36.83
CA GLU A 3 3.18 -6.78 36.09
C GLU A 3 3.69 -6.81 34.64
N SER A 4 4.09 -8.00 34.17
CA SER A 4 4.58 -8.19 32.80
C SER A 4 3.47 -8.79 31.93
N TYR A 5 3.11 -8.13 30.84
CA TYR A 5 2.18 -8.65 29.84
C TYR A 5 2.89 -9.05 28.54
N LYS A 6 2.18 -9.78 27.69
CA LYS A 6 2.67 -10.29 26.40
C LYS A 6 1.90 -9.65 25.25
N PHE A 7 2.62 -9.08 24.29
CA PHE A 7 2.06 -8.39 23.14
C PHE A 7 2.53 -9.04 21.83
N ALA A 8 1.58 -9.51 21.02
CA ALA A 8 1.84 -10.06 19.69
C ALA A 8 1.61 -8.97 18.63
N PHE A 9 2.61 -8.67 17.79
CA PHE A 9 2.53 -7.64 16.77
C PHE A 9 2.51 -8.28 15.38
N GLY A 10 1.33 -8.42 14.77
CA GLY A 10 1.14 -8.85 13.38
C GLY A 10 1.23 -7.68 12.42
N VAL A 11 2.45 -7.37 11.97
CA VAL A 11 2.76 -6.16 11.21
C VAL A 11 3.50 -6.55 9.93
N ASN A 12 3.01 -6.08 8.78
CA ASN A 12 3.64 -6.28 7.47
C ASN A 12 3.66 -4.97 6.69
N GLY A 13 4.47 -4.91 5.63
CA GLY A 13 4.56 -3.76 4.74
C GLY A 13 6.01 -3.38 4.49
N THR A 14 6.28 -2.09 4.34
CA THR A 14 7.62 -1.55 4.16
C THR A 14 8.19 -1.07 5.49
N ARG A 15 9.44 -0.59 5.48
CA ARG A 15 10.06 0.07 6.66
C ARG A 15 9.17 1.14 7.29
N GLY A 16 8.44 1.92 6.50
CA GLY A 16 7.56 2.99 6.99
C GLY A 16 6.38 2.46 7.81
N ASP A 17 5.93 1.24 7.51
CA ASP A 17 4.86 0.55 8.22
C ASP A 17 5.37 -0.17 9.47
N PHE A 18 6.59 -0.70 9.43
CA PHE A 18 7.18 -1.50 10.50
C PHE A 18 7.88 -0.69 11.59
N GLN A 19 8.69 0.30 11.22
CA GLN A 19 9.50 1.09 12.16
C GLN A 19 8.70 1.73 13.31
N PRO A 20 7.47 2.25 13.10
CA PRO A 20 6.66 2.79 14.19
C PRO A 20 6.29 1.74 15.26
N TYR A 21 6.02 0.50 14.84
CA TYR A 21 5.73 -0.62 15.75
C TYR A 21 6.98 -1.09 16.47
N LEU A 22 8.13 -1.06 15.79
CA LEU A 22 9.42 -1.35 16.42
C LEU A 22 9.71 -0.38 17.58
N GLY A 23 9.40 0.91 17.41
CA GLY A 23 9.49 1.92 18.47
C GLY A 23 8.56 1.63 19.65
N LEU A 24 7.29 1.30 19.37
CA LEU A 24 6.34 0.89 20.41
C LEU A 24 6.80 -0.39 21.14
N GLY A 25 7.32 -1.37 20.41
CA GLY A 25 7.83 -2.63 20.96
C GLY A 25 9.02 -2.42 21.90
N GLN A 26 9.98 -1.58 21.51
CA GLN A 26 11.11 -1.19 22.37
C GLN A 26 10.65 -0.50 23.66
N TYR A 27 9.66 0.38 23.56
CA TYR A 27 9.10 1.05 24.72
C TYR A 27 8.44 0.05 25.69
N LEU A 28 7.60 -0.85 25.19
CA LEU A 28 6.99 -1.91 26.00
C LEU A 28 8.04 -2.82 26.64
N LEU A 29 9.09 -3.19 25.90
CA LEU A 29 10.21 -3.98 26.42
C LEU A 29 10.93 -3.25 27.56
N SER A 30 11.13 -1.93 27.43
CA SER A 30 11.75 -1.10 28.48
C SER A 30 10.92 -1.03 29.77
N LEU A 31 9.60 -1.24 29.67
CA LEU A 31 8.68 -1.34 30.82
C LEU A 31 8.65 -2.75 31.43
N GLY A 32 9.42 -3.70 30.89
CA GLY A 32 9.49 -5.09 31.36
C GLY A 32 8.40 -5.99 30.79
N HIS A 33 7.72 -5.58 29.72
CA HIS A 33 6.77 -6.43 29.00
C HIS A 33 7.48 -7.29 27.94
N GLN A 34 6.78 -8.34 27.48
CA GLN A 34 7.26 -9.20 26.42
C GLN A 34 6.57 -8.84 25.11
N VAL A 35 7.34 -8.74 24.03
CA VAL A 35 6.85 -8.39 22.70
C VAL A 35 7.36 -9.41 21.70
N ARG A 36 6.46 -9.91 20.85
CA ARG A 36 6.78 -10.82 19.75
C ARG A 36 6.18 -10.30 18.46
N PHE A 37 7.00 -10.11 17.44
CA PHE A 37 6.55 -9.77 16.09
C PHE A 37 6.16 -11.01 15.31
N TYR A 38 5.06 -10.95 14.58
CA TYR A 38 4.67 -11.90 13.56
C TYR A 38 4.75 -11.15 12.23
N SER A 39 5.83 -11.33 11.47
CA SER A 39 6.15 -10.48 10.32
C SER A 39 6.92 -11.22 9.22
N THR A 40 7.39 -10.48 8.22
CA THR A 40 8.24 -10.94 7.13
C THR A 40 9.65 -11.29 7.62
N VAL A 41 10.41 -12.04 6.81
CA VAL A 41 11.77 -12.50 7.15
C VAL A 41 12.69 -11.34 7.57
N ASP A 42 12.72 -10.28 6.77
CA ASP A 42 13.55 -9.09 6.97
C ASP A 42 13.17 -8.31 8.25
N HIS A 43 11.88 -8.15 8.49
CA HIS A 43 11.35 -7.52 9.69
C HIS A 43 11.58 -8.36 10.94
N CYS A 44 11.50 -9.70 10.84
CA CYS A 44 11.83 -10.59 11.95
C CYS A 44 13.32 -10.49 12.31
N GLN A 45 14.20 -10.41 11.31
CA GLN A 45 15.62 -10.17 11.57
C GLN A 45 15.82 -8.80 12.23
N THR A 46 15.17 -7.76 11.72
CA THR A 46 15.21 -6.41 12.32
C THR A 46 14.72 -6.42 13.77
N ALA A 47 13.62 -7.11 14.10
CA ALA A 47 13.12 -7.23 15.46
C ALA A 47 14.17 -7.86 16.40
N LYS A 48 14.84 -8.93 15.97
CA LYS A 48 15.90 -9.59 16.73
C LYS A 48 17.10 -8.67 16.98
N ASP A 49 17.48 -7.86 16.01
CA ASP A 49 18.59 -6.89 16.15
C ASP A 49 18.28 -5.80 17.20
N PHE A 50 16.99 -5.62 17.53
CA PHE A 50 16.51 -4.76 18.60
C PHE A 50 16.23 -5.52 19.90
N GLY A 51 16.54 -6.82 19.97
CA GLY A 51 16.30 -7.66 21.15
C GLY A 51 14.83 -8.02 21.38
N LEU A 52 14.00 -7.92 20.34
CA LEU A 52 12.58 -8.32 20.37
C LEU A 52 12.43 -9.73 19.81
N ASP A 53 11.46 -10.48 20.34
CA ASP A 53 11.13 -11.80 19.83
C ASP A 53 10.38 -11.70 18.49
N SER A 54 10.45 -12.72 17.65
CA SER A 54 9.86 -12.69 16.31
C SER A 54 9.50 -14.08 15.79
N PHE A 55 8.50 -14.13 14.92
CA PHE A 55 7.99 -15.31 14.25
C PHE A 55 7.71 -14.98 12.79
N VAL A 56 8.35 -15.72 11.87
CA VAL A 56 8.21 -15.48 10.43
C VAL A 56 6.88 -15.98 9.92
N ILE A 57 6.15 -15.14 9.19
CA ILE A 57 4.85 -15.46 8.59
C ILE A 57 4.74 -15.06 7.11
N GLY A 58 5.81 -14.52 6.51
CA GLY A 58 5.82 -14.11 5.11
C GLY A 58 7.23 -13.83 4.58
N ALA A 59 7.34 -13.73 3.26
CA ALA A 59 8.58 -13.46 2.52
C ALA A 59 9.08 -12.01 2.69
N ASP A 60 10.24 -11.67 2.14
CA ASP A 60 10.73 -10.29 2.12
C ASP A 60 9.87 -9.41 1.18
N MET A 61 9.43 -8.25 1.66
CA MET A 61 8.64 -7.31 0.86
C MET A 61 9.42 -6.75 -0.34
N GLU A 62 10.75 -6.65 -0.25
CA GLU A 62 11.61 -6.21 -1.36
C GLU A 62 11.59 -7.22 -2.50
N ASP A 63 11.74 -8.50 -2.21
CA ASP A 63 11.67 -9.59 -3.19
C ASP A 63 10.29 -9.63 -3.87
N VAL A 64 9.25 -9.44 -3.07
CA VAL A 64 7.87 -9.43 -3.52
C VAL A 64 7.59 -8.25 -4.46
N LEU A 65 8.10 -7.05 -4.15
CA LEU A 65 7.97 -5.88 -5.04
C LEU A 65 8.90 -5.95 -6.26
N ALA A 66 10.01 -6.69 -6.17
CA ALA A 66 10.90 -6.95 -7.29
C ALA A 66 10.36 -7.99 -8.29
N SER A 67 9.31 -8.74 -7.92
CA SER A 67 8.60 -9.66 -8.81
C SER A 67 7.97 -8.95 -10.02
N ASP A 68 7.64 -9.70 -11.07
CA ASP A 68 6.97 -9.15 -12.25
C ASP A 68 5.61 -8.51 -11.92
N VAL A 69 4.89 -9.07 -10.94
CA VAL A 69 3.60 -8.54 -10.47
C VAL A 69 3.81 -7.25 -9.67
N GLY A 70 4.79 -7.25 -8.77
CA GLY A 70 5.17 -6.07 -7.99
C GLY A 70 5.58 -4.89 -8.88
N LYS A 71 6.48 -5.13 -9.85
CA LYS A 71 6.91 -4.10 -10.81
C LYS A 71 5.74 -3.54 -11.63
N ARG A 72 4.86 -4.40 -12.15
CA ARG A 72 3.68 -3.94 -12.90
C ARG A 72 2.73 -3.11 -12.03
N SER A 73 2.51 -3.53 -10.79
CA SER A 73 1.69 -2.76 -9.84
C SER A 73 2.26 -1.36 -9.61
N MET A 74 3.58 -1.26 -9.41
CA MET A 74 4.31 -0.01 -9.23
C MET A 74 4.23 0.92 -10.45
N GLU A 75 4.45 0.38 -11.66
CA GLU A 75 4.38 1.13 -12.91
C GLU A 75 2.96 1.64 -13.21
N GLU A 76 1.94 0.82 -12.95
CA GLU A 76 0.55 1.14 -13.24
C GLU A 76 -0.11 1.98 -12.12
N GLY A 77 0.48 1.98 -10.92
CA GLY A 77 -0.11 2.55 -9.72
C GLY A 77 -1.37 1.80 -9.29
N ASP A 78 -1.40 0.47 -9.49
CA ASP A 78 -2.53 -0.40 -9.16
C ASP A 78 -2.23 -1.22 -7.89
N PHE A 79 -2.74 -0.73 -6.76
CA PHE A 79 -2.54 -1.36 -5.45
C PHE A 79 -3.34 -2.66 -5.30
N LEU A 80 -4.41 -2.90 -6.07
CA LEU A 80 -5.14 -4.18 -6.06
C LEU A 80 -4.25 -5.30 -6.60
N LEU A 81 -3.48 -5.02 -7.66
CA LEU A 81 -2.49 -5.95 -8.18
C LEU A 81 -1.41 -6.25 -7.12
N MET A 82 -1.03 -5.24 -6.34
CA MET A 82 -0.06 -5.41 -5.25
C MET A 82 -0.58 -6.39 -4.18
N VAL A 83 -1.85 -6.29 -3.82
CA VAL A 83 -2.40 -6.92 -2.60
C VAL A 83 -2.89 -8.34 -2.85
N ALA A 84 -3.32 -8.65 -4.08
CA ALA A 84 -3.81 -9.98 -4.41
C ALA A 84 -2.70 -11.04 -4.52
N ASP A 85 -1.51 -10.71 -5.06
CA ASP A 85 -0.41 -11.70 -5.29
C ASP A 85 0.88 -11.36 -4.55
N SER A 86 1.22 -10.08 -4.51
CA SER A 86 2.47 -9.57 -3.97
C SER A 86 2.31 -9.08 -2.53
N THR A 87 1.47 -9.76 -1.74
CA THR A 87 1.53 -9.60 -0.28
C THR A 87 2.54 -10.62 0.25
N PRO A 88 3.49 -10.22 1.10
CA PRO A 88 4.53 -11.12 1.60
C PRO A 88 4.03 -12.42 2.25
N VAL A 89 2.83 -12.40 2.85
CA VAL A 89 2.22 -13.56 3.52
C VAL A 89 1.58 -14.56 2.55
N ASN A 90 1.59 -14.27 1.25
CA ASN A 90 1.08 -15.14 0.19
C ASN A 90 2.22 -15.79 -0.62
N VAL A 91 3.47 -15.62 -0.20
CA VAL A 91 4.65 -16.12 -0.92
C VAL A 91 5.37 -17.18 -0.08
N ASP A 92 5.83 -18.25 -0.74
CA ASP A 92 6.65 -19.30 -0.14
C ASP A 92 7.89 -18.70 0.53
N VAL A 93 8.24 -19.21 1.71
CA VAL A 93 9.47 -18.84 2.40
C VAL A 93 10.32 -20.08 2.56
N ASP A 94 11.49 -20.11 1.91
CA ASP A 94 12.44 -21.24 1.97
C ASP A 94 11.79 -22.62 1.70
N GLY A 95 10.83 -22.66 0.76
CA GLY A 95 10.09 -23.87 0.40
C GLY A 95 8.99 -24.26 1.40
N VAL A 96 8.67 -23.39 2.37
CA VAL A 96 7.51 -23.52 3.25
C VAL A 96 6.33 -22.74 2.67
N PRO A 97 5.21 -23.41 2.36
CA PRO A 97 4.04 -22.75 1.81
C PRO A 97 3.38 -21.73 2.76
N PRO A 98 2.77 -20.66 2.24
CA PRO A 98 2.04 -19.65 3.00
C PRO A 98 1.04 -20.22 4.00
N GLU A 99 0.26 -21.22 3.61
CA GLU A 99 -0.72 -21.88 4.47
C GLU A 99 -0.06 -22.59 5.65
N THR A 100 1.12 -23.16 5.44
CA THR A 100 1.91 -23.81 6.50
C THR A 100 2.47 -22.77 7.46
N LEU A 101 2.99 -21.65 6.95
CA LEU A 101 3.44 -20.52 7.79
C LEU A 101 2.30 -19.99 8.67
N ARG A 102 1.08 -19.85 8.11
CA ARG A 102 -0.11 -19.40 8.84
C ARG A 102 -0.52 -20.39 9.93
N GLU A 103 -0.57 -21.69 9.63
CA GLU A 103 -0.90 -22.71 10.63
C GLU A 103 0.14 -22.77 11.75
N ASN A 104 1.42 -22.60 11.42
CA ASN A 104 2.49 -22.52 12.41
C ASN A 104 2.35 -21.28 13.30
N ALA A 105 2.02 -20.12 12.72
CA ALA A 105 1.76 -18.90 13.48
C ALA A 105 0.57 -19.04 14.43
N LYS A 106 -0.52 -19.69 13.99
CA LYS A 106 -1.69 -19.97 14.84
C LYS A 106 -1.33 -20.87 16.02
N LYS A 107 -0.55 -21.93 15.78
CA LYS A 107 -0.06 -22.83 16.84
C LYS A 107 0.85 -22.09 17.82
N ASP A 108 1.75 -21.24 17.32
CA ASP A 108 2.63 -20.45 18.17
C ASP A 108 1.83 -19.46 19.03
N LEU A 109 0.83 -18.77 18.46
CA LEU A 109 -0.06 -17.89 19.23
C LEU A 109 -0.81 -18.64 20.34
N ASP A 110 -1.29 -19.86 20.07
CA ASP A 110 -1.97 -20.71 21.06
C ASP A 110 -1.05 -21.15 22.21
N VAL A 111 0.23 -21.39 21.90
CA VAL A 111 1.24 -21.78 22.90
C VAL A 111 1.75 -20.57 23.68
N TRP A 112 2.06 -19.47 22.99
CA TRP A 112 2.65 -18.27 23.59
C TRP A 112 1.65 -17.47 24.43
N LYS A 113 0.36 -17.50 24.02
CA LYS A 113 -0.79 -16.87 24.69
C LYS A 113 -0.55 -15.39 25.00
N PRO A 114 -0.54 -14.51 23.98
CA PRO A 114 -0.45 -13.08 24.21
C PRO A 114 -1.65 -12.59 25.03
N HIS A 115 -1.46 -11.50 25.77
CA HIS A 115 -2.58 -10.76 26.37
C HIS A 115 -3.25 -9.86 25.34
N MET A 116 -2.46 -9.33 24.40
CA MET A 116 -2.95 -8.49 23.32
C MET A 116 -2.30 -8.81 21.99
N TYR A 117 -3.09 -8.86 20.92
CA TYR A 117 -2.65 -8.94 19.54
C TYR A 117 -2.87 -7.60 18.83
N ILE A 118 -1.85 -7.09 18.13
CA ILE A 118 -1.85 -5.78 17.48
C ILE A 118 -1.57 -5.97 16.00
N THR A 119 -2.32 -5.28 15.14
CA THR A 119 -2.08 -5.32 13.70
C THR A 119 -2.24 -3.97 13.00
N ASN A 120 -1.55 -3.81 11.88
CA ASN A 120 -1.66 -2.68 10.96
C ASN A 120 -2.64 -2.91 9.80
N GLN A 121 -3.44 -4.00 9.82
CA GLN A 121 -4.50 -4.33 8.86
C GLN A 121 -4.11 -4.56 7.38
N MET A 122 -2.85 -4.39 6.98
CA MET A 122 -2.33 -4.57 5.60
C MET A 122 -2.31 -6.04 5.11
N GLY A 123 -3.27 -6.89 5.51
CA GLY A 123 -3.40 -8.27 5.01
C GLY A 123 -3.68 -9.34 6.07
N HIS A 124 -3.73 -8.97 7.36
CA HIS A 124 -3.91 -9.96 8.44
C HIS A 124 -5.37 -10.26 8.78
N VAL A 125 -6.28 -9.38 8.38
CA VAL A 125 -7.59 -9.29 9.04
C VAL A 125 -8.49 -10.43 8.61
N SER A 126 -8.64 -10.70 7.31
CA SER A 126 -9.60 -11.71 6.86
C SER A 126 -9.30 -13.13 7.32
N GLU A 127 -8.03 -13.53 7.40
CA GLU A 127 -7.64 -14.93 7.63
C GLU A 127 -7.34 -15.26 9.10
N PHE A 128 -6.87 -14.27 9.87
CA PHE A 128 -6.78 -14.42 11.32
C PHE A 128 -8.10 -14.12 12.03
N ASN A 129 -9.05 -13.37 11.46
CA ASN A 129 -10.32 -13.06 12.13
C ASN A 129 -11.10 -14.30 12.59
N GLU A 130 -11.15 -15.36 11.76
CA GLU A 130 -11.86 -16.59 12.13
C GLU A 130 -11.09 -17.44 13.17
N ALA A 131 -9.77 -17.23 13.28
CA ALA A 131 -8.93 -17.80 14.32
C ALA A 131 -8.96 -16.96 15.61
N MET A 132 -9.05 -15.63 15.50
CA MET A 132 -9.07 -14.66 16.60
C MET A 132 -10.32 -14.81 17.48
N ASP A 133 -11.46 -15.21 16.91
CA ASP A 133 -12.64 -15.58 17.70
C ASP A 133 -12.43 -16.79 18.63
N ARG A 134 -11.38 -17.59 18.40
CA ARG A 134 -11.03 -18.78 19.20
C ARG A 134 -10.02 -18.50 20.31
N PHE A 135 -9.34 -17.35 20.28
CA PHE A 135 -8.31 -17.01 21.25
C PHE A 135 -8.84 -16.09 22.36
N ASP A 136 -8.47 -16.36 23.62
CA ASP A 136 -8.85 -15.55 24.79
C ASP A 136 -7.86 -14.37 25.00
N PHE A 137 -7.68 -13.50 23.99
CA PHE A 137 -6.88 -12.27 24.10
C PHE A 137 -7.61 -11.03 23.55
N VAL A 138 -7.17 -9.84 23.96
CA VAL A 138 -7.65 -8.58 23.34
C VAL A 138 -6.96 -8.41 22.00
N TRP A 139 -7.67 -7.96 20.97
CA TRP A 139 -6.99 -7.49 19.77
C TRP A 139 -7.19 -5.99 19.59
N ALA A 140 -6.20 -5.34 18.99
CA ALA A 140 -6.13 -3.91 18.75
C ALA A 140 -5.69 -3.66 17.32
N THR A 141 -6.23 -2.61 16.70
CA THR A 141 -5.72 -2.10 15.44
C THR A 141 -4.94 -0.84 15.72
N ILE A 142 -3.71 -0.76 15.20
CA ILE A 142 -2.99 0.51 15.10
C ILE A 142 -2.97 0.84 13.62
N GLN A 143 -3.41 2.03 13.24
CA GLN A 143 -3.39 2.51 11.86
C GLN A 143 -2.58 3.79 11.82
N LEU A 144 -1.55 3.82 10.98
CA LEU A 144 -0.74 5.02 10.79
C LEU A 144 -1.44 6.04 9.88
N GLN A 145 -2.43 5.60 9.11
CA GLN A 145 -3.14 6.39 8.12
C GLN A 145 -4.52 6.81 8.63
N PRO A 146 -4.86 8.11 8.66
CA PRO A 146 -6.22 8.57 8.98
C PRO A 146 -7.27 8.02 8.00
N GLN A 147 -6.88 7.75 6.75
CA GLN A 147 -7.71 7.22 5.68
C GLN A 147 -8.21 5.80 5.96
N SER A 148 -7.53 5.06 6.84
CA SER A 148 -7.92 3.73 7.34
C SER A 148 -8.76 3.80 8.63
N GLY A 149 -9.05 5.02 9.10
CA GLY A 149 -9.90 5.28 10.26
C GLY A 149 -11.40 5.27 9.93
N PRO A 150 -12.25 5.80 10.83
CA PRO A 150 -13.68 5.89 10.57
C PRO A 150 -14.04 6.51 9.23
N PRO A 151 -15.08 5.98 8.55
CA PRO A 151 -15.60 6.58 7.34
C PRO A 151 -15.87 8.05 7.60
N SER A 152 -15.31 8.92 6.76
CA SER A 152 -15.39 10.36 6.92
C SER A 152 -15.62 11.01 5.58
N ASN A 153 -16.34 12.13 5.60
CA ASN A 153 -16.43 13.07 4.51
C ASN A 153 -15.19 13.99 4.39
N THR A 154 -14.20 13.83 5.27
CA THR A 154 -12.95 14.61 5.26
C THR A 154 -11.79 13.81 4.67
N PHE A 155 -11.70 12.52 5.00
CA PHE A 155 -10.62 11.65 4.51
C PHE A 155 -11.11 10.75 3.37
N ARG A 156 -10.50 10.94 2.21
CA ARG A 156 -10.54 9.98 1.10
C ARG A 156 -9.94 8.66 1.56
N HIS A 157 -10.71 7.56 1.50
CA HIS A 157 -10.20 6.23 1.84
C HIS A 157 -9.00 5.89 0.95
N VAL A 158 -8.07 5.06 1.42
CA VAL A 158 -6.99 4.55 0.57
C VAL A 158 -7.62 3.81 -0.61
N GLY A 159 -7.53 4.40 -1.80
CA GLY A 159 -8.04 3.81 -3.03
C GLY A 159 -7.08 2.71 -3.45
N TRP A 160 -7.59 1.49 -3.61
CA TRP A 160 -6.79 0.37 -4.06
C TRP A 160 -6.58 0.39 -5.59
N SER A 161 -7.29 1.26 -6.32
CA SER A 161 -7.21 1.42 -7.77
C SER A 161 -6.64 2.77 -8.22
N ARG A 162 -6.03 2.79 -9.42
CA ARG A 162 -5.51 3.97 -10.12
C ARG A 162 -6.57 5.07 -10.35
N GLU A 163 -7.82 4.66 -10.50
CA GLU A 163 -8.98 5.54 -10.65
C GLU A 163 -9.62 5.71 -9.28
N PHE A 164 -9.34 6.85 -8.64
CA PHE A 164 -10.11 7.27 -7.47
C PHE A 164 -11.53 7.62 -7.96
N PRO A 165 -12.57 7.40 -7.14
CA PRO A 165 -13.85 8.01 -7.42
C PRO A 165 -13.67 9.52 -7.58
N GLU A 166 -14.33 10.09 -8.59
CA GLU A 166 -14.24 11.52 -8.90
C GLU A 166 -14.47 12.37 -7.64
N PRO A 167 -13.93 13.60 -7.55
CA PRO A 167 -14.01 14.39 -6.33
C PRO A 167 -15.40 14.64 -5.75
N ASP A 168 -16.43 14.49 -6.56
CA ASP A 168 -17.85 14.63 -6.25
C ASP A 168 -18.52 13.32 -5.81
N VAL A 169 -17.84 12.18 -5.88
CA VAL A 169 -18.35 10.92 -5.34
C VAL A 169 -18.33 10.98 -3.81
N PRO A 170 -19.48 10.73 -3.15
CA PRO A 170 -19.54 10.71 -1.69
C PRO A 170 -18.51 9.73 -1.10
N LEU A 171 -17.80 10.18 -0.08
CA LEU A 171 -16.68 9.44 0.51
C LEU A 171 -17.09 8.10 1.13
N ILE A 172 -18.33 7.99 1.62
CA ILE A 172 -18.90 6.72 2.05
C ILE A 172 -18.94 5.68 0.92
N CYS A 173 -19.20 6.09 -0.33
CA CYS A 173 -19.17 5.19 -1.48
C CYS A 173 -17.74 4.75 -1.81
N THR A 174 -16.77 5.66 -1.67
CA THR A 174 -15.34 5.33 -1.87
C THR A 174 -14.84 4.30 -0.84
N HIS A 175 -15.31 4.41 0.41
CA HIS A 175 -15.02 3.44 1.45
C HIS A 175 -15.68 2.09 1.15
N ILE A 176 -16.98 2.08 0.84
CA ILE A 176 -17.70 0.84 0.51
C ILE A 176 -17.05 0.16 -0.70
N PHE A 177 -16.59 0.91 -1.70
CA PHE A 177 -15.84 0.36 -2.83
C PHE A 177 -14.49 -0.26 -2.42
N GLY A 178 -13.72 0.40 -1.56
CA GLY A 178 -12.49 -0.17 -1.00
C GLY A 178 -12.77 -1.49 -0.29
N ALA A 179 -13.77 -1.52 0.59
CA ALA A 179 -14.18 -2.73 1.30
C ALA A 179 -14.73 -3.83 0.36
N GLN A 180 -15.54 -3.47 -0.64
CA GLN A 180 -16.02 -4.39 -1.68
C GLN A 180 -14.85 -4.96 -2.49
N SER A 181 -13.85 -4.15 -2.80
CA SER A 181 -12.66 -4.58 -3.54
C SER A 181 -11.82 -5.53 -2.70
N ILE A 182 -11.61 -5.21 -1.41
CA ILE A 182 -10.95 -6.12 -0.45
C ILE A 182 -11.72 -7.42 -0.30
N ALA A 183 -13.04 -7.36 -0.14
CA ALA A 183 -13.85 -8.55 0.07
C ALA A 183 -14.06 -9.37 -1.22
N ARG A 184 -14.02 -8.73 -2.40
CA ARG A 184 -13.99 -9.41 -3.70
C ARG A 184 -12.63 -10.07 -3.93
N MET A 185 -11.53 -9.40 -3.60
CA MET A 185 -10.19 -10.01 -3.59
C MET A 185 -10.11 -11.16 -2.59
N ALA A 186 -10.64 -10.97 -1.38
CA ALA A 186 -10.72 -12.03 -0.39
C ALA A 186 -11.59 -13.17 -0.90
N HIS A 187 -12.67 -12.92 -1.64
CA HIS A 187 -13.46 -13.98 -2.26
C HIS A 187 -12.71 -14.73 -3.36
N GLU A 188 -12.00 -14.02 -4.24
CA GLU A 188 -11.22 -14.57 -5.35
C GLU A 188 -9.93 -15.28 -4.87
N ALA A 189 -9.30 -14.78 -3.80
CA ALA A 189 -8.14 -15.39 -3.13
C ALA A 189 -8.55 -16.51 -2.15
N MET A 190 -9.68 -16.39 -1.44
CA MET A 190 -10.23 -17.45 -0.58
C MET A 190 -10.69 -18.66 -1.40
N GLN A 191 -11.07 -18.49 -2.68
CA GLN A 191 -11.33 -19.63 -3.56
C GLN A 191 -10.12 -20.58 -3.67
N LYS A 192 -8.89 -20.06 -3.54
CA LYS A 192 -7.66 -20.87 -3.56
C LYS A 192 -7.26 -21.41 -2.18
N LEU A 193 -7.61 -20.73 -1.09
CA LEU A 193 -7.28 -21.14 0.29
C LEU A 193 -8.26 -22.17 0.88
N VAL A 194 -9.42 -22.36 0.26
CA VAL A 194 -10.50 -23.25 0.71
C VAL A 194 -10.30 -24.73 0.34
N GLU A 195 -9.22 -25.08 -0.36
CA GLU A 195 -8.86 -26.50 -0.60
C GLU A 195 -8.53 -27.30 0.69
N GLY A 196 -8.66 -26.67 1.88
CA GLY A 196 -8.68 -27.30 3.20
C GLY A 196 -10.06 -27.40 3.89
N GLY A 197 -11.19 -27.43 3.15
CA GLY A 197 -12.41 -28.09 3.64
C GLY A 197 -13.60 -27.26 4.15
N ARG A 198 -13.83 -26.02 3.68
CA ARG A 198 -15.15 -25.36 3.81
C ARG A 198 -15.55 -24.62 2.53
N PRO A 199 -16.57 -25.08 1.77
CA PRO A 199 -16.90 -24.50 0.46
C PRO A 199 -17.20 -23.01 0.57
N ALA A 200 -16.70 -22.24 -0.40
CA ALA A 200 -16.80 -20.78 -0.52
C ALA A 200 -18.23 -20.27 -0.83
N GLU A 201 -19.25 -21.06 -0.51
CA GLU A 201 -20.60 -20.88 -1.01
C GLU A 201 -21.53 -20.51 0.15
N GLU A 202 -21.99 -19.26 0.08
CA GLU A 202 -23.08 -18.65 0.83
C GLU A 202 -22.74 -17.93 2.15
N VAL A 203 -22.74 -16.60 2.09
CA VAL A 203 -22.77 -15.71 3.26
C VAL A 203 -24.23 -15.50 3.68
N VAL A 204 -24.46 -15.37 4.99
CA VAL A 204 -25.81 -15.11 5.52
C VAL A 204 -26.21 -13.68 5.17
N ASP A 205 -27.27 -13.52 4.40
CA ASP A 205 -27.84 -12.23 4.04
C ASP A 205 -28.31 -11.50 5.32
N THR A 206 -28.29 -10.18 5.32
CA THR A 206 -28.67 -9.39 6.51
C THR A 206 -29.94 -8.60 6.22
N LYS A 207 -30.62 -8.16 7.28
CA LYS A 207 -31.80 -7.28 7.16
C LYS A 207 -31.43 -5.83 6.83
N LEU A 208 -30.15 -5.50 6.79
CA LEU A 208 -29.63 -4.15 6.69
C LEU A 208 -29.21 -3.83 5.24
N GLY A 209 -29.34 -2.55 4.86
CA GLY A 209 -28.75 -2.04 3.61
C GLY A 209 -27.23 -1.91 3.70
N PRO A 210 -26.51 -1.75 2.56
CA PRO A 210 -25.05 -1.69 2.51
C PRO A 210 -24.43 -0.66 3.44
N GLU A 211 -24.96 0.57 3.48
CA GLU A 211 -24.44 1.62 4.35
C GLU A 211 -24.62 1.25 5.84
N SER A 212 -25.77 0.67 6.19
CA SER A 212 -26.06 0.24 7.56
C SER A 212 -25.19 -0.93 7.98
N ILE A 213 -24.98 -1.93 7.12
CA ILE A 213 -24.03 -3.04 7.38
C ILE A 213 -22.63 -2.49 7.58
N PHE A 214 -22.23 -1.57 6.73
CA PHE A 214 -20.89 -1.04 6.74
C PHE A 214 -20.63 -0.18 7.99
N ARG A 215 -21.53 0.76 8.31
CA ARG A 215 -21.50 1.50 9.58
C ARG A 215 -21.51 0.55 10.77
N LEU A 216 -22.36 -0.48 10.75
CA LEU A 216 -22.47 -1.43 11.86
C LEU A 216 -21.21 -2.28 12.02
N THR A 217 -20.61 -2.78 10.94
CA THR A 217 -19.35 -3.54 10.98
C THR A 217 -18.26 -2.70 11.63
N PHE A 218 -18.19 -1.43 11.21
CA PHE A 218 -17.19 -0.49 11.68
C PHE A 218 -17.41 -0.07 13.15
N GLU A 219 -18.64 0.28 13.51
CA GLU A 219 -19.04 0.64 14.88
C GLU A 219 -18.86 -0.53 15.84
N MET A 220 -19.22 -1.76 15.43
CA MET A 220 -19.15 -2.93 16.31
C MET A 220 -17.71 -3.36 16.60
N GLU A 221 -16.86 -3.43 15.58
CA GLU A 221 -15.43 -3.75 15.74
C GLU A 221 -14.78 -2.85 16.79
N LYS A 222 -15.19 -1.57 16.80
CA LYS A 222 -14.70 -0.48 17.65
C LYS A 222 -15.40 -0.35 19.00
N ARG A 223 -16.52 -1.03 19.23
CA ARG A 223 -17.15 -1.11 20.57
C ARG A 223 -16.43 -2.08 21.48
N VAL A 224 -15.71 -3.05 20.92
CA VAL A 224 -15.05 -4.09 21.70
C VAL A 224 -13.54 -3.98 21.66
N ASN A 225 -12.97 -3.65 20.49
CA ASN A 225 -11.54 -3.55 20.28
C ASN A 225 -11.11 -2.09 20.10
N PRO A 226 -9.94 -1.68 20.60
CA PRO A 226 -9.44 -0.35 20.37
C PRO A 226 -8.97 -0.20 18.92
N ALA A 227 -9.34 0.91 18.31
CA ALA A 227 -8.81 1.37 17.04
C ALA A 227 -7.93 2.59 17.27
N ILE A 228 -6.63 2.38 17.31
CA ILE A 228 -5.62 3.38 17.58
C ILE A 228 -5.16 3.97 16.25
N LEU A 229 -5.33 5.27 16.09
CA LEU A 229 -4.93 6.04 14.92
C LEU A 229 -3.67 6.83 15.27
N ALA A 230 -2.54 6.31 14.79
CA ALA A 230 -1.18 6.74 15.09
C ALA A 230 -0.66 7.75 14.05
N TYR A 231 -1.37 8.87 13.96
CA TYR A 231 -0.99 10.01 13.14
C TYR A 231 -1.10 11.31 13.96
N SER A 232 -0.37 12.35 13.54
CA SER A 232 -0.47 13.67 14.15
C SER A 232 -1.81 14.36 13.84
N PRO A 233 -2.64 14.68 14.85
CA PRO A 233 -3.88 15.43 14.65
C PRO A 233 -3.64 16.86 14.18
N ASN A 234 -2.41 17.37 14.30
CA ASN A 234 -2.03 18.68 13.78
C ASN A 234 -1.82 18.67 12.27
N VAL A 235 -1.45 17.51 11.71
CA VAL A 235 -1.35 17.30 10.24
C VAL A 235 -2.72 16.94 9.68
N PHE A 236 -3.43 16.04 10.35
CA PHE A 236 -4.76 15.57 9.97
C PHE A 236 -5.75 15.84 11.10
N PRO A 237 -6.37 17.03 11.17
CA PRO A 237 -7.39 17.30 12.17
C PRO A 237 -8.48 16.23 12.14
N SER A 238 -8.95 15.83 13.32
CA SER A 238 -10.07 14.90 13.41
C SER A 238 -11.27 15.47 12.64
N PRO A 239 -11.88 14.69 11.74
CA PRO A 239 -13.06 15.11 11.00
C PRO A 239 -14.22 15.47 11.93
N ASP A 240 -14.98 16.50 11.59
CA ASP A 240 -16.16 16.90 12.38
C ASP A 240 -17.19 15.76 12.47
N ASP A 241 -17.29 14.94 11.42
CA ASP A 241 -18.19 13.79 11.36
C ASP A 241 -17.70 12.56 12.14
N TRP A 242 -16.48 12.60 12.68
CA TRP A 242 -16.01 11.62 13.65
C TRP A 242 -16.52 11.90 15.07
N SER A 243 -17.01 13.09 15.39
CA SER A 243 -17.52 13.40 16.74
C SER A 243 -18.54 12.37 17.24
N SER A 244 -19.48 11.98 16.37
CA SER A 244 -20.47 10.93 16.65
C SER A 244 -19.88 9.54 16.96
N VAL A 245 -18.63 9.29 16.58
CA VAL A 245 -17.91 8.02 16.79
C VAL A 245 -16.88 8.14 17.92
N MET A 246 -16.08 9.21 17.93
CA MET A 246 -15.00 9.48 18.88
C MET A 246 -15.52 9.94 20.24
N ASP A 247 -16.56 10.78 20.24
CA ASP A 247 -17.11 11.40 21.47
C ASP A 247 -18.27 10.58 22.05
N ALA A 248 -18.67 9.50 21.36
CA ALA A 248 -19.68 8.58 21.87
C ALA A 248 -19.21 7.95 23.20
N PRO A 249 -20.07 7.88 24.23
CA PRO A 249 -19.74 7.19 25.47
C PRO A 249 -19.29 5.76 25.21
N GLY A 250 -18.07 5.42 25.63
CA GLY A 250 -17.48 4.10 25.41
C GLY A 250 -16.80 3.91 24.04
N SER A 251 -16.59 4.99 23.27
CA SER A 251 -15.76 4.93 22.06
C SER A 251 -14.36 4.40 22.36
N ARG A 252 -13.85 3.58 21.45
CA ARG A 252 -12.49 3.02 21.51
C ARG A 252 -11.62 3.44 20.33
N VAL A 253 -12.03 4.50 19.65
CA VAL A 253 -11.21 5.09 18.60
C VAL A 253 -10.34 6.16 19.24
N HIS A 254 -9.03 6.04 19.06
CA HIS A 254 -8.07 6.91 19.73
C HIS A 254 -7.09 7.51 18.73
N VAL A 255 -7.09 8.83 18.58
CA VAL A 255 -5.99 9.52 17.88
C VAL A 255 -4.89 9.77 18.91
N VAL A 256 -3.72 9.18 18.68
CA VAL A 256 -2.65 9.15 19.68
C VAL A 256 -1.47 10.06 19.34
N GLY A 257 -1.36 10.52 18.10
CA GLY A 257 -0.16 11.20 17.61
C GLY A 257 0.79 10.22 16.92
N ARG A 258 1.92 10.75 16.45
CA ARG A 258 2.92 9.96 15.73
C ARG A 258 3.55 8.87 16.62
N LEU A 259 3.73 7.67 16.05
CA LEU A 259 4.62 6.64 16.59
C LEU A 259 5.99 6.70 15.90
N GLY A 260 7.07 6.62 16.67
CA GLY A 260 8.41 6.59 16.11
C GLY A 260 9.50 6.76 17.16
N PHE A 261 10.73 6.41 16.78
CA PHE A 261 11.91 6.71 17.59
C PHE A 261 12.21 8.20 17.55
N THR A 262 12.59 8.79 18.68
CA THR A 262 13.16 10.13 18.71
C THR A 262 14.55 10.15 18.05
N ARG A 263 15.05 11.34 17.73
CA ARG A 263 16.42 11.50 17.23
C ARG A 263 17.45 10.94 18.20
N GLU A 264 17.29 11.23 19.50
CA GLU A 264 18.20 10.78 20.55
C GLU A 264 18.25 9.25 20.62
N GLN A 265 17.09 8.60 20.52
CA GLN A 265 17.01 7.14 20.49
C GLN A 265 17.72 6.55 19.26
N GLN A 266 17.55 7.14 18.08
CA GLN A 266 18.24 6.69 16.87
C GLN A 266 19.76 6.91 16.96
N ASP A 267 20.19 8.05 17.51
CA ASP A 267 21.61 8.36 17.74
C ASP A 267 22.24 7.38 18.74
N GLU A 268 21.55 7.05 19.83
CA GLU A 268 22.02 6.06 20.81
C GLU A 268 22.12 4.65 20.22
N LEU A 269 21.13 4.22 19.45
CA LEU A 269 21.14 2.93 18.77
C LEU A 269 22.27 2.87 17.73
N SER A 270 22.46 3.95 16.96
CA SER A 270 23.55 4.06 15.98
C SER A 270 24.92 3.96 16.66
N LYS A 271 25.12 4.66 17.79
CA LYS A 271 26.37 4.58 18.59
C LYS A 271 26.64 3.18 19.13
N LYS A 272 25.60 2.37 19.35
CA LYS A 272 25.69 0.96 19.77
C LYS A 272 25.93 0.00 18.58
N GLY A 273 26.12 0.52 17.37
CA GLY A 273 26.38 -0.27 16.17
C GLY A 273 25.13 -0.83 15.49
N ASN A 274 23.94 -0.30 15.79
CA ASN A 274 22.72 -0.75 15.13
C ASN A 274 22.70 -0.32 13.65
N GLU A 275 22.69 -1.29 12.74
CA GLU A 275 22.77 -1.04 11.30
C GLU A 275 21.45 -0.56 10.67
N PHE A 276 20.32 -0.76 11.36
CA PHE A 276 19.01 -0.29 10.88
C PHE A 276 18.93 1.25 10.83
N PHE A 277 19.62 1.91 11.75
CA PHE A 277 19.86 3.36 11.77
C PHE A 277 21.30 3.72 11.37
N SER A 278 22.11 2.81 10.84
CA SER A 278 23.45 3.19 10.38
C SER A 278 23.38 3.93 9.05
N SER A 279 23.27 5.25 9.18
CA SER A 279 24.24 6.17 8.59
C SER A 279 24.70 7.21 9.64
N GLY A 280 24.52 6.92 10.94
CA GLY A 280 24.95 7.75 12.06
C GLY A 280 26.39 7.49 12.55
N THR A 281 27.04 6.44 12.03
CA THR A 281 28.40 6.02 12.35
C THR A 281 29.03 5.34 11.12
N GLY A 282 30.35 5.47 10.93
CA GLY A 282 31.09 4.89 9.79
C GLY A 282 31.41 5.89 8.66
N GLU A 283 32.07 5.43 7.59
CA GLU A 283 32.59 6.29 6.51
C GLU A 283 31.49 7.10 5.81
N SER A 284 30.34 6.49 5.49
CA SER A 284 29.20 7.19 4.87
C SER A 284 28.59 8.27 5.77
N HIS A 285 28.68 8.14 7.10
CA HIS A 285 28.26 9.20 8.03
C HIS A 285 29.20 10.40 7.98
N GLN A 286 30.51 10.13 8.02
CA GLN A 286 31.54 11.17 7.98
C GLN A 286 31.48 11.93 6.66
N GLU A 287 31.27 11.23 5.54
CA GLU A 287 31.06 11.84 4.23
C GLU A 287 29.82 12.74 4.22
N CYS A 288 28.71 12.28 4.78
CA CYS A 288 27.49 13.07 4.92
C CYS A 288 27.72 14.33 5.77
N GLN A 289 28.39 14.21 6.93
CA GLN A 289 28.73 15.36 7.77
C GLN A 289 29.64 16.35 7.06
N ALA A 290 30.66 15.85 6.33
CA ALA A 290 31.56 16.70 5.56
C ALA A 290 30.81 17.44 4.44
N PHE A 291 29.90 16.75 3.73
CA PHE A 291 29.05 17.36 2.73
C PHE A 291 28.13 18.43 3.34
N LEU A 292 27.45 18.12 4.45
CA LEU A 292 26.59 19.07 5.16
C LEU A 292 27.37 20.32 5.56
N ALA A 293 28.57 20.18 6.12
CA ALA A 293 29.41 21.29 6.57
C ALA A 293 29.95 22.19 5.42
N LYS A 294 30.04 21.67 4.19
CA LYS A 294 30.63 22.39 3.04
C LYS A 294 29.75 23.53 2.49
N GLY A 295 28.48 23.63 2.86
CA GLY A 295 27.57 24.58 2.22
C GLY A 295 26.21 24.76 2.91
N PRO A 296 25.24 25.41 2.25
CA PRO A 296 23.91 25.67 2.81
C PRO A 296 23.09 24.37 2.99
N PRO A 297 22.09 24.27 3.88
CA PRO A 297 21.32 23.04 4.06
C PRO A 297 20.81 22.43 2.73
N PRO A 298 21.12 21.15 2.41
CA PRO A 298 20.77 20.55 1.12
C PRO A 298 19.30 20.14 1.04
N VAL A 299 18.83 19.86 -0.18
CA VAL A 299 17.55 19.18 -0.43
C VAL A 299 17.75 17.66 -0.31
N TYR A 300 16.94 16.99 0.49
CA TYR A 300 16.86 15.53 0.50
C TYR A 300 15.94 15.04 -0.64
N ILE A 301 16.36 14.01 -1.38
CA ILE A 301 15.48 13.28 -2.31
C ILE A 301 15.60 11.78 -2.06
N GLY A 302 14.47 11.10 -1.83
CA GLY A 302 14.45 9.65 -1.72
C GLY A 302 13.04 9.06 -1.82
N TRP A 303 12.87 8.08 -2.71
CA TRP A 303 11.59 7.41 -2.94
C TRP A 303 11.40 6.11 -2.17
N GLY A 304 12.38 5.69 -1.37
CA GLY A 304 12.29 4.50 -0.51
C GLY A 304 12.10 3.23 -1.35
N SER A 305 11.03 2.48 -1.06
CA SER A 305 10.65 1.26 -1.76
C SER A 305 9.96 1.48 -3.10
N MET A 306 9.73 2.74 -3.51
CA MET A 306 9.00 3.03 -4.74
C MET A 306 9.93 3.09 -5.96
N SER A 307 10.05 1.97 -6.68
CA SER A 307 10.75 1.87 -7.97
C SER A 307 9.74 1.94 -9.13
N VAL A 308 9.52 3.15 -9.67
CA VAL A 308 8.50 3.40 -10.72
C VAL A 308 9.09 3.33 -12.14
N TYR A 309 10.38 3.59 -12.28
CA TYR A 309 11.13 3.53 -13.53
C TYR A 309 12.51 2.89 -13.33
N THR A 310 13.33 2.91 -14.37
CA THR A 310 14.76 2.56 -14.26
C THR A 310 15.48 3.50 -13.29
N SER A 311 16.53 2.98 -12.64
CA SER A 311 17.44 3.78 -11.81
C SER A 311 17.98 4.98 -12.58
N GLU A 312 18.38 4.77 -13.85
CA GLU A 312 18.79 5.82 -14.80
C GLU A 312 17.79 6.98 -14.89
N HIS A 313 16.51 6.67 -15.12
CA HIS A 313 15.49 7.70 -15.27
C HIS A 313 15.25 8.48 -13.98
N MET A 314 15.17 7.78 -12.84
CA MET A 314 14.88 8.40 -11.55
C MET A 314 16.06 9.21 -11.02
N THR A 315 17.30 8.73 -11.21
CA THR A 315 18.52 9.48 -10.89
C THR A 315 18.57 10.77 -11.72
N PHE A 316 18.35 10.67 -13.03
CA PHE A 316 18.34 11.83 -13.92
C PHE A 316 17.28 12.85 -13.49
N LEU A 317 16.05 12.41 -13.23
CA LEU A 317 14.95 13.26 -12.75
C LEU A 317 15.35 14.04 -11.48
N ALA A 318 15.95 13.37 -10.50
CA ALA A 318 16.36 13.98 -9.23
C ALA A 318 17.48 15.02 -9.44
N VAL A 319 18.54 14.65 -10.16
CA VAL A 319 19.71 15.51 -10.36
C VAL A 319 19.37 16.71 -11.23
N GLU A 320 18.61 16.50 -12.31
CA GLU A 320 18.20 17.58 -13.21
C GLU A 320 17.27 18.57 -12.50
N ALA A 321 16.31 18.10 -11.70
CA ALA A 321 15.43 18.99 -10.93
C ALA A 321 16.22 19.87 -9.94
N LEU A 322 17.20 19.28 -9.24
CA LEU A 322 18.10 20.01 -8.32
C LEU A 322 18.96 21.04 -9.06
N LYS A 323 19.54 20.65 -10.19
CA LYS A 323 20.30 21.54 -11.07
C LYS A 323 19.45 22.71 -11.55
N LEU A 324 18.25 22.45 -12.05
CA LEU A 324 17.31 23.48 -12.50
C LEU A 324 16.98 24.42 -11.34
N ALA A 325 16.68 23.90 -10.16
CA ALA A 325 16.39 24.68 -8.96
C ALA A 325 17.60 25.47 -8.40
N GLY A 326 18.83 25.10 -8.79
CA GLY A 326 20.07 25.67 -8.24
C GLY A 326 20.34 25.20 -6.82
N GLN A 327 19.92 23.99 -6.46
CA GLN A 327 20.02 23.44 -5.11
C GLN A 327 20.96 22.24 -5.05
N ARG A 328 21.84 22.22 -4.06
CA ARG A 328 22.61 21.00 -3.73
C ARG A 328 21.71 19.99 -2.99
N GLY A 329 22.02 18.71 -3.11
CA GLY A 329 21.15 17.66 -2.57
C GLY A 329 21.84 16.42 -2.05
N ILE A 330 21.11 15.68 -1.22
CA ILE A 330 21.45 14.32 -0.80
C ILE A 330 20.40 13.40 -1.41
N ILE A 331 20.84 12.44 -2.23
CA ILE A 331 19.97 11.47 -2.89
C ILE A 331 20.17 10.11 -2.23
N LEU A 332 19.09 9.55 -1.67
CA LEU A 332 19.14 8.18 -1.15
C LEU A 332 18.85 7.16 -2.24
N SER A 333 19.71 6.14 -2.35
CA SER A 333 19.61 5.09 -3.37
C SER A 333 18.28 4.34 -3.32
N GLY A 334 17.80 4.01 -2.12
CA GLY A 334 16.57 3.25 -1.93
C GLY A 334 16.57 1.91 -2.69
N TRP A 335 15.39 1.34 -2.92
CA TRP A 335 15.24 0.11 -3.72
C TRP A 335 15.42 0.35 -5.22
N ALA A 336 15.28 1.60 -5.67
CA ALA A 336 15.57 2.00 -7.03
C ALA A 336 17.09 2.06 -7.34
N LYS A 337 17.95 1.85 -6.34
CA LYS A 337 19.43 1.79 -6.46
C LYS A 337 20.04 3.03 -7.13
N LEU A 338 19.48 4.21 -6.85
CA LEU A 338 19.94 5.47 -7.45
C LEU A 338 21.41 5.72 -7.14
N SER A 339 22.19 6.02 -8.17
CA SER A 339 23.64 6.16 -8.09
C SER A 339 24.18 7.21 -9.06
N ALA A 340 25.42 7.66 -8.87
CA ALA A 340 26.07 8.56 -9.83
C ALA A 340 26.31 7.87 -11.19
N ASP A 341 26.56 6.56 -11.19
CA ASP A 341 26.82 5.73 -12.37
C ASP A 341 25.61 5.72 -13.33
N ASP A 342 24.40 5.87 -12.80
CA ASP A 342 23.17 6.01 -13.59
C ASP A 342 23.18 7.25 -14.51
N LEU A 343 24.06 8.22 -14.27
CA LEU A 343 24.22 9.36 -15.16
C LEU A 343 25.08 9.00 -16.39
N ASP A 344 25.87 7.90 -16.38
CA ASP A 344 26.75 7.43 -17.47
C ASP A 344 25.94 6.81 -18.64
N CYS A 345 25.04 7.61 -19.20
CA CYS A 345 24.17 7.23 -20.31
C CYS A 345 24.19 8.30 -21.43
N ASP A 346 23.72 7.90 -22.62
CA ASP A 346 23.63 8.77 -23.81
C ASP A 346 22.42 9.72 -23.79
N ARG A 347 21.75 9.86 -22.63
CA ARG A 347 20.56 10.70 -22.50
C ARG A 347 20.94 12.20 -22.65
N PRO A 348 20.16 12.99 -23.42
CA PRO A 348 20.36 14.43 -23.49
C PRO A 348 20.34 15.07 -22.09
N GLY A 349 21.33 15.93 -21.81
CA GLY A 349 21.50 16.59 -20.51
C GLY A 349 22.23 15.76 -19.45
N ALA A 350 22.49 14.46 -19.67
CA ALA A 350 23.13 13.59 -18.67
C ALA A 350 24.57 14.02 -18.35
N ALA A 351 25.34 14.45 -19.36
CA ALA A 351 26.69 14.99 -19.15
C ALA A 351 26.70 16.22 -18.24
N GLU A 352 25.75 17.14 -18.42
CA GLU A 352 25.62 18.32 -17.56
C GLU A 352 25.18 17.95 -16.14
N CYS A 353 24.28 16.97 -16.01
CA CYS A 353 23.87 16.44 -14.72
C CYS A 353 25.03 15.74 -14.00
N ARG A 354 25.90 15.02 -14.71
CA ARG A 354 27.10 14.39 -14.14
C ARG A 354 28.06 15.42 -13.58
N GLU A 355 28.38 16.47 -14.34
CA GLU A 355 29.25 17.53 -13.86
C GLU A 355 28.62 18.26 -12.66
N TYR A 356 27.32 18.54 -12.71
CA TYR A 356 26.61 19.14 -11.58
C TYR A 356 26.68 18.25 -10.32
N ALA A 357 26.48 16.94 -10.48
CA ALA A 357 26.43 15.98 -9.39
C ALA A 357 27.75 15.89 -8.62
N LYS A 358 28.91 15.94 -9.29
CA LYS A 358 30.24 15.85 -8.66
C LYS A 358 30.46 16.87 -7.53
N GLU A 359 29.88 18.07 -7.67
CA GLU A 359 30.09 19.15 -6.71
C GLU A 359 28.90 19.35 -5.77
N ASN A 360 27.68 19.04 -6.23
CA ASN A 360 26.44 19.46 -5.59
C ASN A 360 25.61 18.29 -5.03
N ILE A 361 25.96 17.04 -5.32
CA ILE A 361 25.13 15.89 -4.96
C ILE A 361 25.94 14.89 -4.16
N LEU A 362 25.40 14.47 -3.02
CA LEU A 362 25.88 13.31 -2.29
C LEU A 362 24.88 12.16 -2.47
N PHE A 363 25.35 11.06 -3.06
CA PHE A 363 24.58 9.82 -3.13
C PHE A 363 24.87 8.96 -1.90
N MET A 364 23.82 8.46 -1.24
CA MET A 364 23.97 7.60 -0.06
C MET A 364 23.01 6.41 -0.13
N LYS A 365 23.41 5.28 0.43
CA LYS A 365 22.55 4.08 0.43
C LYS A 365 21.37 4.20 1.39
N LYS A 366 21.63 4.67 2.61
CA LYS A 366 20.65 4.77 3.71
C LYS A 366 21.00 5.98 4.58
N ALA A 367 20.00 6.54 5.26
CA ALA A 367 20.21 7.46 6.37
C ALA A 367 19.05 7.47 7.38
N PRO A 368 19.30 7.71 8.69
CA PRO A 368 18.24 7.94 9.66
C PRO A 368 17.54 9.26 9.35
N HIS A 369 16.24 9.18 9.06
CA HIS A 369 15.45 10.36 8.71
C HIS A 369 15.37 11.38 9.86
N GLU A 370 15.25 10.94 11.12
CA GLU A 370 15.19 11.87 12.27
C GLU A 370 16.51 12.60 12.52
N TRP A 371 17.63 12.04 12.04
CA TRP A 371 18.93 12.71 12.08
C TRP A 371 19.13 13.61 10.87
N LEU A 372 18.84 13.12 9.66
CA LEU A 372 19.14 13.82 8.41
C LEU A 372 18.17 14.97 8.13
N PHE A 373 16.86 14.75 8.27
CA PHE A 373 15.84 15.73 7.85
C PHE A 373 15.96 17.09 8.53
N PRO A 374 16.26 17.21 9.84
CA PRO A 374 16.47 18.51 10.48
C PRO A 374 17.64 19.32 9.89
N GLN A 375 18.54 18.66 9.15
CA GLN A 375 19.73 19.26 8.54
C GLN A 375 19.50 19.63 7.06
N CYS A 376 18.33 19.30 6.51
CA CYS A 376 17.93 19.62 5.14
C CYS A 376 17.04 20.87 5.10
N CYS A 377 17.08 21.62 3.98
CA CYS A 377 16.13 22.73 3.77
C CYS A 377 14.76 22.25 3.25
N LEU A 378 14.71 21.06 2.65
CA LEU A 378 13.54 20.49 1.99
C LEU A 378 13.70 18.98 1.87
N CYS A 379 12.60 18.23 2.02
CA CYS A 379 12.54 16.80 1.72
C CYS A 379 11.64 16.53 0.51
N VAL A 380 12.08 15.69 -0.43
CA VAL A 380 11.29 15.19 -1.57
C VAL A 380 11.15 13.67 -1.45
N HIS A 381 9.91 13.17 -1.44
CA HIS A 381 9.65 11.73 -1.32
C HIS A 381 8.27 11.33 -1.87
N HIS A 382 8.00 10.03 -1.93
CA HIS A 382 6.73 9.49 -2.46
C HIS A 382 5.48 9.84 -1.64
N GLY A 383 5.63 10.18 -0.36
CA GLY A 383 4.51 10.64 0.47
C GLY A 383 3.83 9.57 1.32
N GLY A 384 4.47 8.43 1.54
CA GLY A 384 4.01 7.46 2.52
C GLY A 384 3.94 8.11 3.90
N ILE A 385 2.88 7.82 4.66
CA ILE A 385 2.53 8.55 5.89
C ILE A 385 3.68 8.59 6.92
N GLY A 386 4.47 7.52 7.04
CA GLY A 386 5.61 7.46 7.96
C GLY A 386 6.71 8.47 7.59
N THR A 387 7.03 8.61 6.30
CA THR A 387 8.07 9.55 5.83
C THR A 387 7.57 11.00 5.90
N MET A 388 6.30 11.24 5.54
CA MET A 388 5.68 12.56 5.67
C MET A 388 5.66 13.03 7.13
N GLN A 389 5.28 12.16 8.08
CA GLN A 389 5.29 12.52 9.49
C GLN A 389 6.72 12.71 10.03
N ALA A 390 7.71 11.99 9.50
CA ALA A 390 9.12 12.19 9.86
C ALA A 390 9.65 13.54 9.35
N SER A 391 9.36 13.94 8.11
CA SER A 391 9.84 15.22 7.56
C SER A 391 9.18 16.42 8.24
N LEU A 392 7.86 16.39 8.44
CA LEU A 392 7.15 17.43 9.18
C LEU A 392 7.52 17.44 10.66
N GLY A 393 7.70 16.26 11.26
CA GLY A 393 8.18 16.08 12.63
C GLY A 393 9.63 16.51 12.85
N ALA A 394 10.40 16.70 11.78
CA ALA A 394 11.74 17.30 11.79
C ALA A 394 11.73 18.82 11.54
N GLY A 395 10.57 19.43 11.30
CA GLY A 395 10.45 20.84 10.96
C GLY A 395 10.92 21.18 9.54
N THR A 396 10.91 20.20 8.63
CA THR A 396 11.45 20.34 7.27
C THR A 396 10.31 20.38 6.24
N PRO A 397 10.18 21.48 5.46
CA PRO A 397 9.22 21.55 4.37
C PRO A 397 9.36 20.37 3.41
N THR A 398 8.25 19.95 2.80
CA THR A 398 8.21 18.70 2.04
C THR A 398 7.64 18.87 0.64
N ILE A 399 8.12 18.08 -0.33
CA ILE A 399 7.46 17.86 -1.62
C ILE A 399 7.06 16.39 -1.69
N ILE A 400 5.80 16.14 -2.02
CA ILE A 400 5.29 14.79 -2.24
C ILE A 400 5.14 14.54 -3.74
N THR A 401 5.80 13.49 -4.24
CA THR A 401 5.68 12.99 -5.61
C THR A 401 4.91 11.65 -5.57
N PRO A 402 3.56 11.67 -5.57
CA PRO A 402 2.78 10.50 -5.23
C PRO A 402 2.91 9.38 -6.29
N VAL A 403 2.76 8.13 -5.87
CA VAL A 403 2.71 6.96 -6.76
C VAL A 403 1.29 6.36 -6.74
N PHE A 404 0.85 5.83 -5.60
CA PHE A 404 -0.49 5.24 -5.42
C PHE A 404 -0.92 5.25 -3.93
N ALA A 405 -2.07 4.62 -3.63
CA ALA A 405 -2.64 4.46 -2.28
C ALA A 405 -2.89 5.81 -1.57
N ASP A 406 -2.37 5.99 -0.36
CA ASP A 406 -2.60 7.12 0.54
C ASP A 406 -1.84 8.38 0.12
N GLN A 407 -0.84 8.23 -0.75
CA GLN A 407 0.17 9.25 -1.05
C GLN A 407 -0.44 10.52 -1.67
N GLU A 408 -1.48 10.40 -2.51
CA GLU A 408 -2.20 11.56 -3.07
C GLU A 408 -2.98 12.34 -2.00
N GLY A 409 -3.62 11.62 -1.08
CA GLY A 409 -4.30 12.23 0.07
C GLY A 409 -3.33 12.96 0.99
N ASN A 410 -2.16 12.38 1.21
CA ASN A 410 -1.08 12.96 1.99
C ASN A 410 -0.51 14.23 1.31
N ALA A 411 -0.33 14.20 -0.02
CA ALA A 411 0.07 15.37 -0.82
C ALA A 411 -0.94 16.53 -0.73
N ALA A 412 -2.23 16.20 -0.78
CA ALA A 412 -3.30 17.18 -0.65
C ALA A 412 -3.32 17.83 0.74
N ALA A 413 -3.18 17.03 1.80
CA ALA A 413 -3.10 17.53 3.17
C ALA A 413 -1.88 18.43 3.39
N LEU A 414 -0.71 18.02 2.90
CA LEU A 414 0.53 18.79 2.93
C LEU A 414 0.36 20.17 2.27
N THR A 415 -0.22 20.19 1.06
CA THR A 415 -0.43 21.41 0.28
C THR A 415 -1.42 22.34 0.97
N LYS A 416 -2.53 21.79 1.50
CA LYS A 416 -3.54 22.55 2.25
C LYS A 416 -2.98 23.18 3.53
N GLY A 417 -2.10 22.47 4.23
CA GLY A 417 -1.43 22.97 5.43
C GLY A 417 -0.33 24.01 5.14
N GLY A 418 0.08 24.15 3.88
CA GLY A 418 1.14 25.08 3.47
C GLY A 418 2.53 24.68 3.99
N TRP A 419 2.73 23.39 4.29
CA TRP A 419 4.01 22.80 4.72
C TRP A 419 4.85 22.27 3.54
N GLY A 420 4.31 22.39 2.34
CA GLY A 420 4.89 21.80 1.15
C GLY A 420 3.96 21.83 -0.05
N VAL A 421 4.33 21.11 -1.11
CA VAL A 421 3.50 20.94 -2.31
C VAL A 421 3.46 19.47 -2.75
N GLY A 422 2.31 19.04 -3.27
CA GLY A 422 2.19 17.82 -4.05
C GLY A 422 2.47 18.09 -5.53
N THR A 423 3.17 17.18 -6.21
CA THR A 423 3.37 17.22 -7.67
C THR A 423 2.37 16.30 -8.38
N THR A 424 2.44 16.25 -9.71
CA THR A 424 1.91 15.13 -10.47
C THR A 424 2.56 13.81 -10.03
N LYS A 425 1.88 12.69 -10.34
CA LYS A 425 2.37 11.36 -9.95
C LYS A 425 3.78 11.11 -10.48
N LEU A 426 4.62 10.44 -9.70
CA LEU A 426 6.02 10.18 -10.05
C LEU A 426 6.18 9.52 -11.44
N GLY A 427 5.26 8.61 -11.79
CA GLY A 427 5.21 7.98 -13.12
C GLY A 427 4.84 8.90 -14.28
N LYS A 428 4.64 10.20 -14.05
CA LYS A 428 4.38 11.22 -15.10
C LYS A 428 5.16 12.52 -14.83
N LEU A 429 5.92 12.56 -13.74
CA LEU A 429 6.60 13.75 -13.26
C LEU A 429 7.79 14.06 -14.18
N LYS A 430 7.97 15.34 -14.48
CA LYS A 430 9.09 15.84 -15.27
C LYS A 430 10.06 16.63 -14.39
N SER A 431 11.32 16.70 -14.80
CA SER A 431 12.38 17.42 -14.07
C SER A 431 12.08 18.89 -13.92
N GLU A 432 11.43 19.53 -14.90
CA GLU A 432 11.05 20.94 -14.85
C GLU A 432 10.00 21.18 -13.77
N GLU A 433 8.95 20.35 -13.72
CA GLU A 433 7.91 20.45 -12.70
C GLU A 433 8.49 20.27 -11.30
N LEU A 434 9.34 19.24 -11.11
CA LEU A 434 9.99 19.01 -9.82
C LEU A 434 10.96 20.14 -9.46
N GLY A 435 11.74 20.64 -10.43
CA GLY A 435 12.68 21.74 -10.22
C GLY A 435 11.98 23.05 -9.87
N GLU A 436 10.84 23.36 -10.49
CA GLU A 436 9.99 24.49 -10.13
C GLU A 436 9.42 24.35 -8.72
N ALA A 437 8.94 23.16 -8.35
CA ALA A 437 8.45 22.89 -7.00
C ALA A 437 9.55 23.05 -5.94
N VAL A 438 10.75 22.51 -6.20
CA VAL A 438 11.92 22.66 -5.32
C VAL A 438 12.28 24.13 -5.17
N ARG A 439 12.41 24.87 -6.28
CA ARG A 439 12.74 26.30 -6.25
C ARG A 439 11.70 27.07 -5.44
N LYS A 440 10.41 26.84 -5.70
CA LYS A 440 9.30 27.50 -5.00
C LYS A 440 9.41 27.29 -3.49
N VAL A 441 9.50 26.04 -3.03
CA VAL A 441 9.51 25.74 -1.59
C VAL A 441 10.79 26.26 -0.92
N CYS A 442 11.94 26.21 -1.58
CA CYS A 442 13.19 26.73 -1.02
C CYS A 442 13.26 28.27 -0.98
N THR A 443 12.54 28.99 -1.86
CA THR A 443 12.61 30.46 -1.93
C THR A 443 11.49 31.19 -1.17
N ASP A 444 10.36 30.53 -0.92
CA ASP A 444 9.25 31.10 -0.17
C ASP A 444 9.38 30.74 1.33
N PRO A 445 9.76 31.68 2.21
CA PRO A 445 10.00 31.41 3.62
C PRO A 445 8.75 30.93 4.37
N SER A 446 7.56 31.20 3.84
CA SER A 446 6.30 30.84 4.50
C SER A 446 6.11 29.33 4.64
N PHE A 447 6.74 28.51 3.78
CA PHE A 447 6.76 27.06 3.95
C PHE A 447 7.56 26.63 5.18
N LYS A 448 8.72 27.24 5.42
CA LYS A 448 9.55 26.95 6.59
C LYS A 448 8.86 27.39 7.87
N GLU A 449 8.35 28.62 7.89
CA GLU A 449 7.62 29.18 9.04
C GLU A 449 6.43 28.30 9.47
N ARG A 450 5.55 27.95 8.52
CA ARG A 450 4.39 27.08 8.80
C ARG A 450 4.80 25.68 9.25
N THR A 451 5.87 25.13 8.67
CA THR A 451 6.37 23.80 9.06
C THR A 451 6.99 23.84 10.46
N GLU A 452 7.69 24.90 10.85
CA GLU A 452 8.21 25.09 12.20
C GLU A 452 7.10 25.25 13.25
N GLU A 453 6.01 25.94 12.91
CA GLU A 453 4.82 26.02 13.76
C GLU A 453 4.16 24.66 13.97
N LEU A 454 4.01 23.87 12.90
CA LEU A 454 3.51 22.51 12.98
C LEU A 454 4.45 21.62 13.81
N TYR A 455 5.75 21.69 13.56
CA TYR A 455 6.78 20.95 14.29
C TYR A 455 6.63 21.14 15.80
N LYS A 456 6.51 22.38 16.28
CA LYS A 456 6.32 22.68 17.71
C LYS A 456 5.08 21.99 18.29
N LYS A 457 3.99 21.88 17.53
CA LYS A 457 2.78 21.16 17.96
C LYS A 457 3.00 19.65 17.98
N MET A 458 3.70 19.11 16.97
CA MET A 458 4.02 17.69 16.89
C MET A 458 4.97 17.23 18.00
N GLN A 459 5.89 18.08 18.47
CA GLN A 459 6.78 17.76 19.59
C GLN A 459 6.06 17.61 20.95
N ALA A 460 4.83 18.11 21.07
CA ALA A 460 4.00 17.91 22.25
C ALA A 460 3.23 16.58 22.25
N GLU A 461 3.32 15.81 21.15
CA GLU A 461 2.66 14.52 21.01
C GLU A 461 3.54 13.40 21.58
N ASP A 462 2.95 12.51 22.38
CA ASP A 462 3.59 11.25 22.79
C ASP A 462 2.68 10.06 22.43
N GLY A 463 2.73 9.70 21.15
CA GLY A 463 1.92 8.61 20.62
C GLY A 463 2.26 7.26 21.24
N ILE A 464 3.53 7.02 21.58
CA ILE A 464 3.98 5.74 22.15
C ILE A 464 3.45 5.59 23.57
N ALA A 465 3.61 6.60 24.43
CA ALA A 465 3.13 6.53 25.80
C ALA A 465 1.60 6.43 25.85
N LYS A 466 0.89 7.25 25.05
CA LYS A 466 -0.58 7.23 25.00
C LYS A 466 -1.12 5.90 24.47
N THR A 467 -0.50 5.33 23.44
CA THR A 467 -0.84 3.98 22.94
C THR A 467 -0.65 2.94 24.03
N THR A 468 0.48 2.99 24.74
CA THR A 468 0.80 2.08 25.83
C THR A 468 -0.21 2.17 26.97
N GLU A 469 -0.60 3.38 27.38
CA GLU A 469 -1.63 3.61 28.39
C GLU A 469 -2.95 2.94 28.02
N ILE A 470 -3.43 3.17 26.79
CA ILE A 470 -4.68 2.57 26.28
C ILE A 470 -4.62 1.04 26.35
N MET A 471 -3.52 0.45 25.87
CA MET A 471 -3.36 -1.00 25.83
C MET A 471 -3.31 -1.62 27.23
N LEU A 472 -2.53 -1.03 28.14
CA LEU A 472 -2.40 -1.53 29.51
C LEU A 472 -3.71 -1.39 30.28
N LYS A 473 -4.45 -0.30 30.07
CA LYS A 473 -5.78 -0.10 30.64
C LYS A 473 -6.73 -1.20 30.19
N MET A 474 -6.76 -1.52 28.91
CA MET A 474 -7.63 -2.59 28.39
C MET A 474 -7.27 -3.97 28.94
N ILE A 475 -5.99 -4.29 29.08
CA ILE A 475 -5.57 -5.55 29.69
C ILE A 475 -6.06 -5.61 31.14
N LYS A 476 -5.78 -4.58 31.94
CA LYS A 476 -6.08 -4.56 33.38
C LYS A 476 -7.56 -4.51 33.69
N GLU A 477 -8.28 -3.60 33.04
CA GLU A 477 -9.67 -3.31 33.37
C GLU A 477 -10.64 -4.26 32.65
N GLU A 478 -10.22 -4.87 31.53
CA GLU A 478 -11.15 -5.64 30.69
C GLU A 478 -10.78 -7.08 30.45
N LEU A 479 -9.53 -7.36 30.06
CA LEU A 479 -9.11 -8.73 29.83
C LEU A 479 -9.07 -9.52 31.14
N LEU A 480 -8.35 -9.00 32.13
CA LEU A 480 -8.13 -9.69 33.41
C LEU A 480 -9.40 -9.75 34.27
N THR A 481 -10.35 -8.84 34.08
CA THR A 481 -11.65 -8.84 34.79
C THR A 481 -12.72 -9.69 34.10
N GLY A 482 -12.47 -10.15 32.87
CA GLY A 482 -13.43 -10.88 32.05
C GLY A 482 -14.50 -10.00 31.37
N GLU A 483 -14.46 -8.68 31.54
CA GLU A 483 -15.34 -7.72 30.84
C GLU A 483 -15.19 -7.82 29.32
N TYR A 484 -13.96 -7.97 28.81
CA TYR A 484 -13.71 -8.10 27.37
C TYR A 484 -14.47 -9.28 26.77
N LYS A 485 -14.42 -10.45 27.43
CA LYS A 485 -15.13 -11.67 27.01
C LYS A 485 -16.65 -11.46 27.02
N ARG A 486 -17.18 -10.79 28.03
CA ARG A 486 -18.61 -10.44 28.10
C ARG A 486 -19.03 -9.49 26.97
N LYS A 487 -18.24 -8.45 26.68
CA LYS A 487 -18.49 -7.52 25.56
C LYS A 487 -18.47 -8.25 24.22
N LYS A 488 -17.50 -9.14 24.00
CA LYS A 488 -17.44 -9.99 22.79
C LYS A 488 -18.67 -10.87 22.62
N GLU A 489 -19.14 -11.51 23.69
CA GLU A 489 -20.34 -12.36 23.58
C GLU A 489 -21.60 -11.52 23.30
N ALA A 490 -21.74 -10.35 23.93
CA ALA A 490 -22.84 -9.42 23.64
C ALA A 490 -22.84 -8.96 22.16
N GLU A 491 -21.66 -8.61 21.63
CA GLU A 491 -21.46 -8.27 20.21
C GLU A 491 -21.90 -9.42 19.28
N ARG A 492 -21.50 -10.66 19.60
CA ARG A 492 -21.89 -11.85 18.84
C ARG A 492 -23.40 -12.08 18.84
N VAL A 493 -24.08 -11.85 19.96
CA VAL A 493 -25.54 -11.96 20.07
C VAL A 493 -26.24 -10.91 19.19
N GLU A 494 -25.78 -9.65 19.21
CA GLU A 494 -26.28 -8.56 18.37
C GLU A 494 -26.11 -8.89 16.88
N LEU A 495 -24.91 -9.30 16.44
CA LEU A 495 -24.64 -9.71 15.05
C LEU A 495 -25.54 -10.87 14.60
N ARG A 496 -25.76 -11.86 15.46
CA ARG A 496 -26.65 -13.00 15.15
C ARG A 496 -28.10 -12.57 14.96
N ALA A 497 -28.58 -11.55 15.67
CA ALA A 497 -29.94 -11.05 15.56
C ALA A 497 -30.22 -10.31 14.23
N LEU A 498 -29.19 -9.71 13.63
CA LEU A 498 -29.27 -8.96 12.38
C LEU A 498 -29.28 -9.85 11.12
N ARG A 499 -28.86 -11.12 11.27
CA ARG A 499 -28.86 -12.11 10.19
C ARG A 499 -30.27 -12.46 9.75
N THR A 500 -30.49 -12.51 8.44
CA THR A 500 -31.71 -13.06 7.85
C THR A 500 -31.63 -14.59 7.95
N LYS A 501 -32.41 -15.17 8.87
CA LYS A 501 -32.45 -16.63 9.03
C LYS A 501 -32.81 -17.28 7.69
N GLN A 502 -32.04 -18.30 7.31
CA GLN A 502 -32.26 -19.16 6.14
C GLN A 502 -31.96 -18.56 4.75
N VAL A 503 -31.47 -17.32 4.65
CA VAL A 503 -31.05 -16.76 3.37
C VAL A 503 -29.53 -16.73 3.32
N LYS A 504 -29.00 -17.69 2.58
CA LYS A 504 -27.59 -17.89 2.32
C LYS A 504 -27.38 -17.55 0.84
N GLN A 505 -26.49 -16.61 0.54
CA GLN A 505 -26.27 -16.12 -0.82
C GLN A 505 -24.79 -16.02 -1.16
N PRO A 506 -24.40 -16.30 -2.41
CA PRO A 506 -23.06 -15.99 -2.90
C PRO A 506 -22.73 -14.51 -2.69
N ILE A 507 -21.51 -14.20 -2.24
CA ILE A 507 -21.10 -12.84 -1.87
C ILE A 507 -21.18 -11.86 -3.05
N ASN A 508 -20.96 -12.32 -4.28
CA ASN A 508 -21.12 -11.52 -5.50
C ASN A 508 -22.57 -11.05 -5.70
N ILE A 509 -23.57 -11.83 -5.27
CA ILE A 509 -24.99 -11.43 -5.32
C ILE A 509 -25.28 -10.35 -4.27
N ILE A 510 -24.69 -10.47 -3.08
CA ILE A 510 -24.78 -9.43 -2.03
C ILE A 510 -24.16 -8.12 -2.54
N PHE A 511 -22.98 -8.17 -3.17
CA PHE A 511 -22.35 -6.99 -3.77
C PHE A 511 -23.14 -6.39 -4.91
N ALA A 512 -23.75 -7.21 -5.78
CA ALA A 512 -24.61 -6.71 -6.84
C ALA A 512 -25.81 -5.91 -6.28
N LYS A 513 -26.45 -6.43 -5.22
CA LYS A 513 -27.53 -5.71 -4.51
C LYS A 513 -27.05 -4.40 -3.89
N TRP A 514 -25.87 -4.42 -3.26
CA TRP A 514 -25.28 -3.23 -2.66
C TRP A 514 -24.96 -2.16 -3.71
N ASN A 515 -24.34 -2.55 -4.83
CA ASN A 515 -24.02 -1.63 -5.92
C ASN A 515 -25.27 -1.06 -6.58
N ALA A 516 -26.33 -1.85 -6.74
CA ALA A 516 -27.61 -1.36 -7.24
C ALA A 516 -28.19 -0.27 -6.31
N GLU A 517 -28.15 -0.48 -4.99
CA GLU A 517 -28.65 0.50 -4.02
C GLU A 517 -27.78 1.78 -3.99
N LEU A 518 -26.46 1.64 -4.05
CA LEU A 518 -25.55 2.80 -4.13
C LEU A 518 -25.75 3.60 -5.41
N ASN A 519 -25.90 2.94 -6.56
CA ASN A 519 -26.17 3.60 -7.84
C ASN A 519 -27.49 4.36 -7.82
N LYS A 520 -28.52 3.82 -7.16
CA LYS A 520 -29.82 4.48 -7.00
C LYS A 520 -29.72 5.74 -6.14
N ARG A 521 -28.91 5.69 -5.08
CA ARG A 521 -28.87 6.73 -4.05
C ARG A 521 -27.85 7.84 -4.33
N TYR A 522 -26.78 7.55 -5.07
CA TYR A 522 -25.67 8.47 -5.30
C TYR A 522 -25.38 8.63 -6.80
N PRO A 523 -25.96 9.66 -7.47
CA PRO A 523 -25.76 9.89 -8.89
C PRO A 523 -24.28 9.99 -9.33
N PRO A 524 -23.37 10.67 -8.60
CA PRO A 524 -21.94 10.67 -8.94
C PRO A 524 -21.31 9.28 -8.90
N TRP A 525 -21.75 8.40 -7.98
CA TRP A 525 -21.30 7.00 -7.94
C TRP A 525 -21.81 6.19 -9.12
N ALA A 526 -23.06 6.40 -9.53
CA ALA A 526 -23.63 5.77 -10.71
C ALA A 526 -22.89 6.21 -11.99
N GLU A 527 -22.56 7.50 -12.09
CA GLU A 527 -21.77 8.04 -13.18
C GLU A 527 -20.33 7.54 -13.17
N TYR A 528 -19.69 7.50 -11.99
CA TYR A 528 -18.38 6.87 -11.81
C TYR A 528 -18.41 5.41 -12.24
N ASN A 529 -19.39 4.60 -11.81
CA ASN A 529 -19.50 3.21 -12.26
C ASN A 529 -19.71 3.11 -13.76
N LYS A 530 -20.51 4.01 -14.36
CA LYS A 530 -20.68 4.08 -15.80
C LYS A 530 -19.36 4.41 -16.54
N ARG A 531 -18.47 5.22 -15.94
CA ARG A 531 -17.16 5.61 -16.48
C ARG A 531 -16.02 4.64 -16.16
N SER A 532 -16.05 3.97 -15.01
CA SER A 532 -14.96 3.14 -14.45
C SER A 532 -15.17 1.65 -14.70
N MET A 533 -16.44 1.20 -14.77
CA MET A 533 -16.80 0.07 -15.64
C MET A 533 -16.79 0.48 -17.12
N GLY A 534 -16.37 1.72 -17.41
CA GLY A 534 -16.29 2.28 -18.75
C GLY A 534 -15.39 1.50 -19.66
N PHE A 535 -14.39 0.75 -19.20
CA PHE A 535 -13.70 -0.19 -20.10
C PHE A 535 -14.68 -1.22 -20.68
N ALA A 536 -15.46 -1.90 -19.83
CA ALA A 536 -16.45 -2.86 -20.30
C ALA A 536 -17.56 -2.17 -21.11
N ILE A 537 -18.05 -1.00 -20.65
CA ILE A 537 -19.11 -0.23 -21.33
C ILE A 537 -18.64 0.37 -22.66
N ASN A 538 -17.42 0.91 -22.76
CA ASN A 538 -16.81 1.44 -23.99
C ASN A 538 -16.45 0.31 -24.96
N CYS A 539 -16.20 -0.88 -24.42
CA CYS A 539 -16.07 -2.08 -25.23
C CYS A 539 -17.41 -2.56 -25.79
N VAL A 540 -18.56 -2.28 -25.16
CA VAL A 540 -19.88 -2.71 -25.68
C VAL A 540 -20.11 -2.22 -27.12
N PRO A 541 -19.97 -0.91 -27.46
CA PRO A 541 -20.10 -0.47 -28.86
C PRO A 541 -19.09 -1.13 -29.81
N LEU A 542 -17.88 -1.45 -29.32
CA LEU A 542 -16.87 -2.13 -30.13
C LEU A 542 -17.22 -3.61 -30.36
N VAL A 543 -17.82 -4.28 -29.37
CA VAL A 543 -18.34 -5.65 -29.49
C VAL A 543 -19.53 -5.67 -30.46
N GLU A 544 -20.49 -4.75 -30.28
CA GLU A 544 -21.66 -4.60 -31.15
C GLU A 544 -21.27 -4.28 -32.60
N ALA A 545 -20.22 -3.47 -32.80
CA ALA A 545 -19.67 -3.17 -34.13
C ALA A 545 -18.77 -4.30 -34.68
N GLY A 546 -18.48 -5.35 -33.91
CA GLY A 546 -17.58 -6.43 -34.30
C GLY A 546 -16.12 -6.01 -34.43
N ARG A 547 -15.70 -4.97 -33.69
CA ARG A 547 -14.36 -4.34 -33.77
C ARG A 547 -13.47 -4.61 -32.55
N LEU A 548 -13.95 -5.31 -31.53
CA LEU A 548 -13.14 -5.60 -30.34
C LEU A 548 -12.40 -6.92 -30.44
N TRP A 549 -11.09 -6.88 -30.18
CA TRP A 549 -10.21 -8.05 -30.15
C TRP A 549 -9.45 -8.11 -28.83
N CYS A 550 -9.02 -9.30 -28.44
CA CYS A 550 -8.10 -9.52 -27.33
C CYS A 550 -6.92 -10.37 -27.79
N VAL A 551 -5.71 -10.06 -27.36
CA VAL A 551 -4.55 -10.92 -27.63
C VAL A 551 -4.66 -12.19 -26.80
N SER A 552 -4.86 -13.33 -27.48
CA SER A 552 -5.00 -14.65 -26.85
C SER A 552 -3.70 -15.44 -26.81
N ALA A 553 -2.73 -15.13 -27.69
CA ALA A 553 -1.38 -15.69 -27.66
C ALA A 553 -0.49 -14.98 -26.61
N SER A 554 0.67 -15.57 -26.27
CA SER A 554 1.63 -14.97 -25.32
C SER A 554 2.11 -13.57 -25.74
N SER A 555 2.24 -13.35 -27.05
CA SER A 555 2.41 -12.02 -27.63
C SER A 555 1.95 -11.99 -29.08
N CYS A 556 1.61 -10.79 -29.57
CA CYS A 556 1.28 -10.51 -30.96
C CYS A 556 2.24 -9.44 -31.49
N LEU A 557 2.93 -9.74 -32.59
CA LEU A 557 3.90 -8.83 -33.20
C LEU A 557 3.22 -7.65 -33.90
N VAL A 558 3.72 -6.44 -33.65
CA VAL A 558 3.22 -5.19 -34.21
C VAL A 558 4.23 -4.63 -35.19
N ARG A 559 3.73 -4.23 -36.35
CA ARG A 559 4.53 -3.58 -37.40
C ARG A 559 3.98 -2.20 -37.73
N GLU A 560 4.88 -1.31 -38.14
CA GLU A 560 4.54 0.04 -38.57
C GLU A 560 3.62 0.05 -39.80
N GLY A 561 3.87 -0.89 -40.72
CA GLY A 561 3.16 -1.01 -41.99
C GLY A 561 2.42 -2.33 -42.18
N GLN A 562 1.48 -2.33 -43.14
CA GLN A 562 0.64 -3.47 -43.50
C GLN A 562 1.43 -4.69 -43.95
N LYS A 563 2.58 -4.50 -44.63
CA LYS A 563 3.39 -5.60 -45.17
C LYS A 563 4.08 -6.40 -44.07
N LEU A 564 4.39 -7.67 -44.30
CA LEU A 564 5.11 -8.51 -43.32
C LEU A 564 6.57 -8.08 -43.15
N GLU A 565 7.11 -7.37 -44.13
CA GLU A 565 8.49 -6.88 -44.15
C GLU A 565 8.63 -5.48 -43.52
N SER A 566 7.51 -4.86 -43.12
CA SER A 566 7.52 -3.53 -42.49
C SER A 566 8.21 -3.57 -41.12
N ALA A 567 8.83 -2.47 -40.69
CA ALA A 567 9.56 -2.40 -39.43
C ALA A 567 8.71 -2.85 -38.22
N GLU A 568 9.35 -3.56 -37.29
CA GLU A 568 8.74 -3.98 -36.04
C GLU A 568 8.73 -2.81 -35.06
N THR A 569 7.56 -2.47 -34.53
CA THR A 569 7.39 -1.36 -33.59
C THR A 569 7.19 -1.84 -32.15
N GLY A 570 6.99 -3.15 -31.97
CA GLY A 570 6.86 -3.77 -30.66
C GLY A 570 5.93 -4.97 -30.69
N ARG A 571 5.43 -5.36 -29.52
CA ARG A 571 4.53 -6.51 -29.35
C ARG A 571 3.41 -6.17 -28.39
N PHE A 572 2.17 -6.48 -28.77
CA PHE A 572 1.09 -6.59 -27.79
C PHE A 572 1.26 -7.87 -26.98
N LYS A 573 0.97 -7.83 -25.68
CA LYS A 573 1.03 -9.00 -24.79
C LYS A 573 -0.34 -9.64 -24.66
N LYS A 574 -0.37 -10.89 -24.19
CA LYS A 574 -1.61 -11.59 -23.84
C LYS A 574 -2.50 -10.71 -22.96
N TYR A 575 -3.80 -10.76 -23.19
CA TYR A 575 -4.84 -9.94 -22.52
C TYR A 575 -4.88 -8.47 -22.90
N CYS A 576 -4.10 -8.05 -23.91
CA CYS A 576 -4.26 -6.72 -24.49
C CYS A 576 -5.52 -6.66 -25.35
N PHE A 577 -6.44 -5.76 -25.01
CA PHE A 577 -7.64 -5.45 -25.78
C PHE A 577 -7.34 -4.39 -26.84
N LEU A 578 -7.86 -4.64 -28.04
CA LEU A 578 -7.53 -3.95 -29.26
C LEU A 578 -8.81 -3.59 -30.02
N GLU A 579 -8.87 -2.36 -30.51
CA GLU A 579 -9.89 -1.90 -31.44
C GLU A 579 -9.41 -2.12 -32.86
N GLU A 580 -10.21 -2.77 -33.69
CA GLU A 580 -10.01 -2.85 -35.12
C GLU A 580 -10.29 -1.49 -35.77
N VAL A 581 -9.25 -0.89 -36.33
CA VAL A 581 -9.33 0.39 -37.05
C VAL A 581 -9.52 0.14 -38.55
N GLU A 582 -8.78 -0.82 -39.09
CA GLU A 582 -8.81 -1.14 -40.52
C GLU A 582 -8.44 -2.61 -40.76
N LYS A 583 -9.10 -3.26 -41.73
CA LYS A 583 -8.76 -4.61 -42.18
C LYS A 583 -8.40 -4.62 -43.65
N LYS A 584 -7.21 -5.14 -43.97
CA LYS A 584 -6.75 -5.33 -45.35
C LYS A 584 -6.23 -6.75 -45.55
N GLY A 585 -7.03 -7.57 -46.24
CA GLY A 585 -6.75 -8.99 -46.41
C GLY A 585 -6.68 -9.70 -45.06
N SER A 586 -5.56 -10.34 -44.77
CA SER A 586 -5.30 -11.06 -43.52
C SER A 586 -4.70 -10.20 -42.41
N ARG A 587 -4.49 -8.89 -42.62
CA ARG A 587 -3.86 -7.98 -41.66
C ARG A 587 -4.89 -7.03 -41.05
N LEU A 588 -4.75 -6.77 -39.76
CA LEU A 588 -5.53 -5.76 -39.03
C LEU A 588 -4.62 -4.61 -38.62
N ARG A 589 -5.08 -3.38 -38.85
CA ARG A 589 -4.59 -2.21 -38.13
C ARG A 589 -5.42 -2.06 -36.87
N VAL A 590 -4.74 -2.04 -35.74
CA VAL A 590 -5.37 -2.01 -34.43
C VAL A 590 -4.89 -0.82 -33.62
N LYS A 591 -5.76 -0.33 -32.75
CA LYS A 591 -5.44 0.63 -31.70
C LYS A 591 -5.60 -0.04 -30.35
N LYS A 592 -4.66 0.21 -29.44
CA LYS A 592 -4.71 -0.32 -28.07
C LYS A 592 -5.88 0.32 -27.31
N VAL A 593 -6.75 -0.52 -26.76
CA VAL A 593 -7.84 -0.08 -25.87
C VAL A 593 -7.40 -0.21 -24.41
N LYS A 594 -6.83 -1.36 -24.03
CA LYS A 594 -6.33 -1.64 -22.67
C LYS A 594 -5.31 -2.78 -22.69
N GLY A 595 -4.27 -2.74 -21.87
CA GLY A 595 -3.24 -3.78 -21.77
C GLY A 595 -1.86 -3.34 -22.28
N PHE A 596 -0.95 -4.29 -22.52
CA PHE A 596 0.46 -3.98 -22.80
C PHE A 596 0.82 -4.11 -24.28
N GLY A 597 1.55 -3.11 -24.78
CA GLY A 597 2.09 -3.04 -26.13
C GLY A 597 2.13 -1.61 -26.68
N PRO A 598 2.52 -1.41 -27.94
CA PRO A 598 2.47 -0.11 -28.63
C PRO A 598 1.06 0.52 -28.62
N ASP A 599 0.90 1.80 -28.93
CA ASP A 599 -0.43 2.42 -28.93
C ASP A 599 -1.28 2.04 -30.15
N GLU A 600 -0.62 1.75 -31.28
CA GLU A 600 -1.26 1.25 -32.50
C GLU A 600 -0.27 0.47 -33.38
N GLY A 601 -0.79 -0.20 -34.40
CA GLY A 601 0.00 -0.74 -35.48
C GLY A 601 -0.69 -1.88 -36.23
N TRP A 602 0.05 -2.51 -37.15
CA TRP A 602 -0.45 -3.61 -37.95
C TRP A 602 -0.08 -4.95 -37.35
N VAL A 603 -1.07 -5.82 -37.21
CA VAL A 603 -0.94 -7.16 -36.63
C VAL A 603 -1.51 -8.23 -37.56
N SER A 604 -1.11 -9.47 -37.32
CA SER A 604 -1.70 -10.65 -37.94
C SER A 604 -2.60 -11.35 -36.91
N PRO A 605 -3.92 -11.45 -37.14
CA PRO A 605 -4.84 -12.14 -36.23
C PRO A 605 -4.52 -13.62 -36.07
N SER A 606 -3.85 -14.21 -37.06
CA SER A 606 -3.30 -15.56 -37.02
C SER A 606 -1.94 -15.63 -37.71
N VAL A 607 -1.10 -16.55 -37.25
CA VAL A 607 0.24 -16.84 -37.83
C VAL A 607 0.37 -18.35 -37.94
N SER A 608 0.66 -18.84 -39.14
CA SER A 608 0.81 -20.29 -39.42
C SER A 608 -0.37 -21.14 -38.90
N GLY A 609 -1.60 -20.64 -39.05
CA GLY A 609 -2.81 -21.30 -38.58
C GLY A 609 -3.12 -21.14 -37.09
N LYS A 610 -2.22 -20.56 -36.28
CA LYS A 610 -2.45 -20.29 -34.85
C LYS A 610 -3.07 -18.91 -34.66
N ALA A 611 -4.18 -18.84 -33.93
CA ALA A 611 -4.81 -17.56 -33.56
C ALA A 611 -3.89 -16.77 -32.59
N MET A 612 -3.61 -15.52 -32.95
CA MET A 612 -2.91 -14.55 -32.10
C MET A 612 -3.90 -13.69 -31.33
N LEU A 613 -5.07 -13.43 -31.93
CA LEU A 613 -6.15 -12.62 -31.38
C LEU A 613 -7.44 -13.45 -31.26
N GLU A 614 -8.18 -13.26 -30.17
CA GLU A 614 -9.57 -13.68 -29.97
C GLU A 614 -10.49 -12.51 -30.34
N HIS A 615 -11.50 -12.78 -31.17
CA HIS A 615 -12.54 -11.79 -31.49
C HIS A 615 -13.60 -11.78 -30.40
N ILE A 616 -13.91 -10.62 -29.84
CA ILE A 616 -14.84 -10.50 -28.71
C ILE A 616 -16.23 -10.14 -29.24
N THR A 617 -17.12 -11.13 -29.25
CA THR A 617 -18.50 -11.00 -29.75
C THR A 617 -19.56 -10.88 -28.65
N ASP A 618 -19.16 -11.06 -27.39
CA ASP A 618 -20.03 -10.94 -26.21
C ASP A 618 -19.33 -10.10 -25.14
N ALA A 619 -20.01 -9.05 -24.65
CA ALA A 619 -19.48 -8.18 -23.62
C ALA A 619 -19.26 -8.90 -22.27
N THR A 620 -20.00 -9.98 -21.99
CA THR A 620 -19.77 -10.79 -20.77
C THR A 620 -18.40 -11.47 -20.79
N ARG A 621 -17.85 -11.72 -22.00
CA ARG A 621 -16.53 -12.31 -22.20
C ARG A 621 -15.40 -11.42 -21.71
N ILE A 622 -15.60 -10.10 -21.66
CA ILE A 622 -14.61 -9.13 -21.17
C ILE A 622 -14.26 -9.43 -19.71
N GLY A 623 -15.28 -9.63 -18.86
CA GLY A 623 -15.10 -9.99 -17.46
C GLY A 623 -14.44 -11.37 -17.29
N ALA A 624 -14.79 -12.33 -18.14
CA ALA A 624 -14.17 -13.66 -18.12
C ALA A 624 -12.69 -13.64 -18.54
N ILE A 625 -12.32 -12.84 -19.54
CA ILE A 625 -10.93 -12.66 -19.97
C ILE A 625 -10.13 -11.95 -18.90
N GLN A 626 -10.70 -10.93 -18.25
CA GLN A 626 -10.06 -10.30 -17.10
C GLN A 626 -9.89 -11.29 -15.94
N GLY A 627 -10.91 -12.09 -15.62
CA GLY A 627 -10.81 -13.16 -14.61
C GLY A 627 -9.76 -14.22 -14.96
N ALA A 628 -9.65 -14.60 -16.24
CA ALA A 628 -8.64 -15.54 -16.72
C ALA A 628 -7.24 -14.94 -16.72
N MET A 629 -7.10 -13.64 -17.05
CA MET A 629 -5.85 -12.89 -16.93
C MET A 629 -5.36 -12.90 -15.50
N TYR A 630 -6.23 -12.57 -14.56
CA TYR A 630 -5.93 -12.71 -13.15
C TYR A 630 -5.52 -14.17 -12.86
N SER A 631 -6.38 -15.15 -13.16
CA SER A 631 -6.12 -16.57 -12.89
C SER A 631 -4.79 -17.09 -13.47
N GLU A 632 -4.38 -16.66 -14.67
CA GLU A 632 -3.12 -17.02 -15.30
C GLU A 632 -1.91 -16.25 -14.75
N LEU A 633 -2.06 -14.97 -14.42
CA LEU A 633 -1.04 -14.26 -13.61
C LEU A 633 -0.78 -15.03 -12.32
N PHE A 634 -1.84 -15.60 -11.73
CA PHE A 634 -1.78 -16.44 -10.55
C PHE A 634 -1.58 -17.95 -10.84
N ALA A 635 -1.27 -18.37 -12.08
CA ALA A 635 -1.23 -19.80 -12.46
C ALA A 635 0.14 -20.46 -12.27
N ASP A 636 1.24 -19.69 -12.29
CA ASP A 636 2.58 -20.18 -11.89
C ASP A 636 2.55 -20.70 -10.44
N PHE A 637 1.57 -20.24 -9.65
CA PHE A 637 1.30 -20.69 -8.29
C PHE A 637 0.56 -22.04 -8.19
N ASN A 638 -0.24 -22.43 -9.20
CA ASN A 638 -1.00 -23.69 -9.18
C ASN A 638 -0.20 -24.90 -9.68
N ALA A 639 0.99 -24.67 -10.25
CA ALA A 639 1.89 -25.75 -10.68
C ALA A 639 2.58 -26.45 -9.50
N SER A 640 2.69 -25.81 -8.33
CA SER A 640 3.22 -26.43 -7.10
C SER A 640 2.14 -27.21 -6.31
N THR A 641 0.86 -26.89 -6.46
CA THR A 641 -0.24 -27.52 -5.71
C THR A 641 -0.91 -28.71 -6.41
N THR A 642 -0.76 -28.88 -7.72
CA THR A 642 -1.38 -30.01 -8.47
C THR A 642 -0.52 -31.27 -8.56
N GLY A 643 0.70 -31.26 -8.01
CA GLY A 643 1.62 -32.40 -8.05
C GLY A 643 1.39 -33.51 -6.99
N GLN A 644 0.54 -33.29 -5.98
CA GLN A 644 0.50 -34.17 -4.80
C GLN A 644 -0.75 -35.04 -4.63
N SER A 645 -1.80 -34.94 -5.45
CA SER A 645 -2.98 -35.82 -5.28
C SER A 645 -2.91 -37.18 -6.01
N LYS A 646 -1.81 -37.51 -6.70
CA LYS A 646 -1.65 -38.82 -7.40
C LYS A 646 -0.58 -39.76 -6.85
N LYS A 647 0.16 -39.38 -5.79
CA LYS A 647 1.23 -40.23 -5.22
C LYS A 647 0.95 -40.77 -3.82
N ALA A 648 -0.20 -40.44 -3.22
CA ALA A 648 -0.57 -40.91 -1.88
C ALA A 648 -1.45 -42.19 -1.88
N GLU A 649 -1.69 -42.82 -3.03
CA GLU A 649 -2.42 -44.11 -3.12
C GLU A 649 -1.53 -45.32 -3.48
N GLU A 650 -0.20 -45.17 -3.61
CA GLU A 650 0.71 -46.30 -3.89
C GLU A 650 2.05 -46.33 -3.12
N LYS A 651 2.16 -45.64 -1.97
CA LYS A 651 3.22 -45.86 -0.97
C LYS A 651 2.68 -45.65 0.43
#